data_AF-A0A1V8YFU2-F1
#
_entry.id   AF-A0A1V8YFU2-F1
#
_cell.length_a   1.000
_cell.length_b   1.000
_cell.length_c   1.000
_cell.angle_alpha   90.00
_cell.angle_beta   90.00
_cell.angle_gamma   90.00
#
_symmetry.space_group_name_H-M   'P 1'
#
loop_
_entity.id
_entity.type
_entity.pdbx_description
1 polymer ?
#
loop_
_entity_poly.entity_id
_entity_poly.type
_entity_poly.pdbx_seq_one_letter_code
_entity_poly.pdbx_strand_id
1 'polypeptide(L)'
;MKNFSLTKGRQFSSVEKQMIWQKPASHRISKEEMRIATEIYENWQDPEMKISNVLLEGDAGSGKTQLAKALSSDLQLPYTKVTCFADMDKSDVFGALLPIVESDSDDDQELIEAIKQTDTLGAVLQLIKTHYNLSEELAKRKLADFIQRMESSETNNIRYKYYPSEIVRAIEKGYLLEIQEPTVIRDASVLVALNSALEQNGLLNLPTGVVLRHPDCIVIITTNRNYQGNRPLNESLRDRMQHAEKMDLPTLEVMVERALGKTNIQQPDLLLKLAEIIRLLDDTAKANAIKGVAGMRSYFYWANTWKQGQDLLESIYPKVLYKLTTDQEELTILTQALADSGLLEELRELLRVIKWGHPSDQKKKVQGRLLSEAQAQERNIDQVADETFSLMEKEKTETKEEGHEEDFGETLENKETDAHSFPLEETHSQNVEGKSPESQQQSEDDSDTMSASDMEAYDKEIKRELNKEARQAMKGTMHEKEGLIVHRPKFDPQDQEAKQLRKQMSPIIESLSRQIIDLLENDESTTYQKGKYEGQRFNASRIAYNDLRNFDKKNPPHEQPSLAVALRIDESGSMIRDGRMEAAKQAAIALAAFAKRVKIPLMIYGDTADVSVREKTSIFSYKEFADDFSWLDEKLVTMKPRQNNRDGATLRLMANKLSREVATTKLLVSISDGQPKALPDYTGKKAKEDIQSVLAEYDRQGIIFISAAIGQDKKEIKDIYGENRFLDISNINELSKQLIQLISRYL
;
A
#
# COMPACT_ATOMS: atom_id res chain seq x y z
N MET A 1 -40.62 -7.32 25.03
CA MET A 1 -40.11 -7.03 23.67
C MET A 1 -41.14 -7.53 22.67
N LYS A 2 -41.29 -6.89 21.50
CA LYS A 2 -42.03 -7.52 20.37
C LYS A 2 -41.25 -8.76 19.94
N ASN A 3 -41.93 -9.84 19.53
CA ASN A 3 -41.28 -11.05 19.00
C ASN A 3 -41.28 -11.01 17.46
N PHE A 4 -40.21 -10.47 16.89
CA PHE A 4 -40.01 -10.29 15.45
C PHE A 4 -39.61 -11.59 14.70
N SER A 5 -39.69 -12.76 15.35
CA SER A 5 -39.39 -14.05 14.70
C SER A 5 -40.22 -14.25 13.44
N LEU A 6 -39.53 -14.37 12.30
CA LEU A 6 -40.13 -14.49 10.96
C LEU A 6 -40.49 -15.95 10.63
N THR A 7 -39.68 -16.88 11.14
CA THR A 7 -39.56 -18.28 10.71
C THR A 7 -40.26 -19.27 11.65
N LYS A 8 -41.40 -18.86 12.25
CA LYS A 8 -42.10 -19.58 13.34
C LYS A 8 -42.53 -21.03 13.05
N GLY A 9 -42.46 -21.51 11.80
CA GLY A 9 -42.70 -22.90 11.41
C GLY A 9 -41.48 -23.67 10.87
N ARG A 10 -40.30 -23.04 10.80
CA ARG A 10 -39.12 -23.61 10.11
C ARG A 10 -38.25 -24.45 11.05
N GLN A 11 -37.98 -25.70 10.66
CA GLN A 11 -37.09 -26.58 11.41
C GLN A 11 -35.62 -26.34 11.01
N PHE A 12 -34.88 -25.65 11.86
CA PHE A 12 -33.43 -25.51 11.78
C PHE A 12 -32.71 -26.73 12.39
N SER A 13 -31.61 -27.15 11.78
CA SER A 13 -30.67 -28.14 12.33
C SER A 13 -29.99 -27.65 13.63
N SER A 14 -29.25 -28.53 14.31
CA SER A 14 -28.44 -28.19 15.49
C SER A 14 -27.40 -27.09 15.19
N VAL A 15 -26.73 -27.19 14.04
CA VAL A 15 -25.73 -26.21 13.59
C VAL A 15 -26.38 -24.87 13.24
N GLU A 16 -27.48 -24.87 12.50
CA GLU A 16 -28.22 -23.64 12.15
C GLU A 16 -28.77 -22.92 13.39
N LYS A 17 -29.17 -23.67 14.43
CA LYS A 17 -29.58 -23.08 15.73
C LYS A 17 -28.42 -22.43 16.49
N GLN A 18 -27.19 -22.94 16.34
CA GLN A 18 -25.99 -22.31 16.90
C GLN A 18 -25.54 -21.08 16.09
N MET A 19 -25.90 -21.00 14.80
CA MET A 19 -25.68 -19.84 13.94
C MET A 19 -26.65 -18.68 14.22
N ILE A 20 -27.80 -18.90 14.89
CA ILE A 20 -28.66 -17.80 15.35
C ILE A 20 -27.92 -17.06 16.47
N TRP A 21 -27.61 -15.77 16.27
CA TRP A 21 -26.85 -15.02 17.25
C TRP A 21 -27.63 -14.80 18.54
N GLN A 22 -26.93 -14.80 19.67
CA GLN A 22 -27.51 -14.50 20.98
C GLN A 22 -26.99 -13.14 21.46
N LYS A 23 -27.92 -12.22 21.79
CA LYS A 23 -27.59 -10.90 22.32
C LYS A 23 -26.86 -11.02 23.67
N PRO A 24 -25.59 -10.58 23.80
CA PRO A 24 -24.89 -10.57 25.08
C PRO A 24 -25.52 -9.52 26.02
N ALA A 25 -25.36 -9.70 27.32
CA ALA A 25 -25.88 -8.76 28.34
C ALA A 25 -25.36 -7.31 28.21
N SER A 26 -24.29 -7.10 27.43
CA SER A 26 -23.71 -5.80 27.10
C SER A 26 -24.32 -5.12 25.87
N HIS A 27 -25.25 -5.78 25.16
CA HIS A 27 -25.94 -5.21 24.00
C HIS A 27 -27.07 -4.26 24.43
N ARG A 28 -27.07 -3.05 23.87
CA ARG A 28 -28.14 -2.06 24.07
C ARG A 28 -28.85 -1.83 22.75
N ILE A 29 -30.11 -2.28 22.72
CA ILE A 29 -31.01 -2.23 21.56
C ILE A 29 -31.11 -0.79 21.07
N SER A 30 -30.82 -0.56 19.79
CA SER A 30 -30.85 0.80 19.21
C SER A 30 -32.21 1.16 18.61
N LYS A 31 -32.43 2.45 18.30
CA LYS A 31 -33.68 2.89 17.65
C LYS A 31 -33.75 2.38 16.20
N GLU A 32 -32.60 2.29 15.57
CA GLU A 32 -32.37 1.80 14.21
C GLU A 32 -32.59 0.27 14.16
N GLU A 33 -32.10 -0.47 15.16
CA GLU A 33 -32.36 -1.90 15.37
C GLU A 33 -33.86 -2.20 15.42
N MET A 34 -34.59 -1.47 16.27
CA MET A 34 -36.04 -1.59 16.40
C MET A 34 -36.79 -1.15 15.14
N ARG A 35 -36.31 -0.15 14.40
CA ARG A 35 -36.89 0.27 13.11
C ARG A 35 -36.77 -0.84 12.09
N ILE A 36 -35.54 -1.26 11.77
CA ILE A 36 -35.26 -2.28 10.74
C ILE A 36 -35.96 -3.60 11.07
N ALA A 37 -35.92 -4.06 12.33
CA ALA A 37 -36.63 -5.28 12.74
C ALA A 37 -38.16 -5.17 12.61
N THR A 38 -38.73 -3.99 12.86
CA THR A 38 -40.18 -3.74 12.68
C THR A 38 -40.54 -3.69 11.19
N GLU A 39 -39.77 -2.97 10.38
CA GLU A 39 -40.02 -2.75 8.95
C GLU A 39 -39.90 -4.05 8.14
N ILE A 40 -38.91 -4.90 8.45
CA ILE A 40 -38.78 -6.25 7.87
C ILE A 40 -39.95 -7.13 8.30
N TYR A 41 -40.38 -7.07 9.57
CA TYR A 41 -41.45 -7.91 10.09
C TYR A 41 -42.83 -7.54 9.52
N GLU A 42 -43.13 -6.24 9.42
CA GLU A 42 -44.42 -5.74 8.94
C GLU A 42 -44.57 -5.96 7.42
N ASN A 43 -43.48 -5.86 6.65
CA ASN A 43 -43.47 -6.16 5.21
C ASN A 43 -43.15 -7.65 4.88
N TRP A 44 -43.04 -8.55 5.85
CA TRP A 44 -42.54 -9.92 5.60
C TRP A 44 -43.44 -10.80 4.73
N GLN A 45 -44.76 -10.54 4.78
CA GLN A 45 -45.79 -11.32 4.07
C GLN A 45 -46.22 -10.68 2.74
N ASP A 46 -45.78 -9.46 2.46
CA ASP A 46 -46.04 -8.81 1.16
C ASP A 46 -45.05 -9.37 0.11
N PRO A 47 -45.51 -9.92 -1.03
CA PRO A 47 -44.63 -10.52 -2.02
C PRO A 47 -43.91 -9.50 -2.92
N GLU A 48 -44.39 -8.26 -3.01
CA GLU A 48 -43.78 -7.20 -3.83
C GLU A 48 -42.91 -6.27 -2.97
N MET A 49 -43.45 -5.80 -1.84
CA MET A 49 -42.79 -4.85 -0.93
C MET A 49 -41.84 -5.52 0.08
N LYS A 50 -41.49 -6.81 -0.10
CA LYS A 50 -40.66 -7.54 0.86
C LYS A 50 -39.27 -6.93 1.03
N ILE A 51 -38.96 -6.48 2.25
CA ILE A 51 -37.60 -6.05 2.61
C ILE A 51 -36.72 -7.28 2.83
N SER A 52 -35.81 -7.50 1.88
CA SER A 52 -34.86 -8.61 1.83
C SER A 52 -33.41 -8.16 1.77
N ASN A 53 -33.16 -6.88 1.48
CA ASN A 53 -31.86 -6.27 1.25
C ASN A 53 -31.73 -4.96 2.05
N VAL A 54 -30.73 -4.89 2.91
CA VAL A 54 -30.50 -3.74 3.82
C VAL A 54 -29.09 -3.19 3.63
N LEU A 55 -28.95 -1.88 3.43
CA LEU A 55 -27.66 -1.19 3.40
C LEU A 55 -27.41 -0.45 4.72
N LEU A 56 -26.28 -0.76 5.36
CA LEU A 56 -25.78 -0.06 6.54
C LEU A 56 -24.50 0.69 6.15
N GLU A 57 -24.59 2.01 6.00
CA GLU A 57 -23.50 2.84 5.47
C GLU A 57 -23.10 3.90 6.52
N GLY A 58 -21.83 3.96 6.89
CA GLY A 58 -21.36 4.87 7.94
C GLY A 58 -19.94 4.60 8.36
N ASP A 59 -19.49 5.13 9.49
CA ASP A 59 -18.06 5.19 9.80
C ASP A 59 -17.50 3.92 10.46
N ALA A 60 -16.17 3.86 10.57
CA ALA A 60 -15.45 2.70 11.09
C ALA A 60 -15.77 2.47 12.58
N GLY A 61 -16.47 1.37 12.88
CA GLY A 61 -16.80 0.99 14.25
C GLY A 61 -18.05 1.65 14.84
N SER A 62 -18.89 2.32 14.06
CA SER A 62 -20.18 2.89 14.53
C SER A 62 -21.18 1.84 15.04
N GLY A 63 -21.08 0.59 14.54
CA GLY A 63 -21.83 -0.56 15.08
C GLY A 63 -22.43 -1.51 14.05
N LYS A 64 -22.33 -1.22 12.75
CA LYS A 64 -22.94 -1.96 11.62
C LYS A 64 -23.03 -3.49 11.80
N THR A 65 -21.91 -4.18 12.04
CA THR A 65 -21.85 -5.65 12.26
C THR A 65 -22.54 -6.13 13.54
N GLN A 66 -22.64 -5.30 14.59
CA GLN A 66 -23.41 -5.64 15.79
C GLN A 66 -24.92 -5.49 15.53
N LEU A 67 -25.31 -4.55 14.66
CA LEU A 67 -26.69 -4.38 14.22
C LEU A 67 -27.16 -5.57 13.36
N ALA A 68 -26.35 -5.99 12.38
CA ALA A 68 -26.62 -7.18 11.56
C ALA A 68 -26.79 -8.47 12.40
N LYS A 69 -25.94 -8.64 13.42
CA LYS A 69 -26.06 -9.73 14.39
C LYS A 69 -27.29 -9.62 15.29
N ALA A 70 -27.62 -8.42 15.77
CA ALA A 70 -28.82 -8.19 16.55
C ALA A 70 -30.09 -8.56 15.77
N LEU A 71 -30.15 -8.23 14.48
CA LEU A 71 -31.25 -8.61 13.59
C LEU A 71 -31.38 -10.13 13.43
N SER A 72 -30.29 -10.90 13.36
CA SER A 72 -30.36 -12.38 13.41
C SER A 72 -31.04 -12.88 14.69
N SER A 73 -30.73 -12.27 15.83
CA SER A 73 -31.35 -12.59 17.13
C SER A 73 -32.82 -12.18 17.22
N ASP A 74 -33.26 -11.08 16.60
CA ASP A 74 -34.66 -10.63 16.65
C ASP A 74 -35.55 -11.39 15.66
N LEU A 75 -35.04 -11.59 14.44
CA LEU A 75 -35.76 -12.22 13.33
C LEU A 75 -35.74 -13.76 13.41
N GLN A 76 -34.87 -14.33 14.26
CA GLN A 76 -34.62 -15.77 14.44
C GLN A 76 -34.17 -16.45 13.14
N LEU A 77 -33.14 -15.88 12.52
CA LEU A 77 -32.48 -16.39 11.33
C LEU A 77 -31.01 -16.73 11.63
N PRO A 78 -30.47 -17.85 11.11
CA PRO A 78 -29.03 -18.14 11.16
C PRO A 78 -28.22 -16.97 10.58
N TYR A 79 -27.22 -16.49 11.32
CA TYR A 79 -26.29 -15.46 10.86
C TYR A 79 -25.09 -16.09 10.18
N THR A 80 -24.71 -15.56 9.02
CA THR A 80 -23.39 -15.78 8.44
C THR A 80 -22.86 -14.50 7.79
N LYS A 81 -21.56 -14.46 7.48
CA LYS A 81 -20.90 -13.27 6.94
C LYS A 81 -19.82 -13.60 5.94
N VAL A 82 -19.59 -12.68 5.01
CA VAL A 82 -18.42 -12.65 4.13
C VAL A 82 -17.75 -11.29 4.26
N THR A 83 -16.42 -11.29 4.36
CA THR A 83 -15.61 -10.06 4.37
C THR A 83 -14.94 -9.93 3.02
N CYS A 84 -15.30 -8.91 2.27
CA CYS A 84 -14.75 -8.65 0.95
C CYS A 84 -13.33 -8.07 1.06
N PHE A 85 -12.51 -8.33 0.05
CA PHE A 85 -11.14 -7.86 -0.05
C PHE A 85 -10.83 -7.43 -1.49
N ALA A 86 -9.70 -6.75 -1.70
CA ALA A 86 -9.42 -6.05 -2.94
C ALA A 86 -9.38 -6.98 -4.17
N ASP A 87 -8.69 -8.10 -4.02
CA ASP A 87 -8.43 -9.07 -5.07
C ASP A 87 -9.37 -10.30 -4.94
N MET A 88 -10.62 -10.07 -4.50
CA MET A 88 -11.65 -11.10 -4.33
C MET A 88 -12.21 -11.54 -5.69
N ASP A 89 -12.25 -12.86 -5.92
CA ASP A 89 -12.55 -13.47 -7.21
C ASP A 89 -13.96 -14.09 -7.26
N LYS A 90 -14.39 -14.48 -8.47
CA LYS A 90 -15.69 -15.16 -8.66
C LYS A 90 -15.82 -16.48 -7.89
N SER A 91 -14.71 -17.17 -7.64
CA SER A 91 -14.67 -18.38 -6.81
C SER A 91 -15.00 -18.10 -5.34
N ASP A 92 -14.75 -16.89 -4.84
CA ASP A 92 -15.04 -16.54 -3.45
C ASP A 92 -16.53 -16.19 -3.27
N VAL A 93 -17.16 -15.61 -4.31
CA VAL A 93 -18.60 -15.34 -4.34
C VAL A 93 -19.43 -16.58 -4.69
N PHE A 94 -18.99 -17.42 -5.64
CA PHE A 94 -19.76 -18.57 -6.15
C PHE A 94 -19.27 -19.94 -5.68
N GLY A 95 -18.14 -20.04 -4.97
CA GLY A 95 -17.52 -21.31 -4.62
C GLY A 95 -16.64 -21.88 -5.74
N ALA A 96 -15.91 -22.96 -5.43
CA ALA A 96 -14.89 -23.53 -6.31
C ALA A 96 -15.12 -25.02 -6.61
N LEU A 97 -14.69 -25.46 -7.79
CA LEU A 97 -14.55 -26.89 -8.13
C LEU A 97 -13.12 -27.32 -7.80
N LEU A 98 -12.95 -28.06 -6.70
CA LEU A 98 -11.65 -28.53 -6.25
C LEU A 98 -11.43 -30.01 -6.59
N PRO A 99 -10.26 -30.41 -7.12
CA PRO A 99 -9.93 -31.81 -7.32
C PRO A 99 -9.69 -32.50 -5.98
N ILE A 100 -10.21 -33.72 -5.85
CA ILE A 100 -10.04 -34.62 -4.70
C ILE A 100 -9.48 -35.96 -5.21
N VAL A 101 -8.55 -36.51 -4.42
CA VAL A 101 -8.03 -37.88 -4.54
C VAL A 101 -8.85 -38.76 -3.59
N GLU A 102 -9.21 -39.98 -4.00
CA GLU A 102 -10.14 -40.85 -3.26
C GLU A 102 -9.60 -41.43 -1.92
N SER A 103 -8.58 -40.83 -1.31
CA SER A 103 -8.18 -41.10 0.09
C SER A 103 -9.11 -40.43 1.12
N ASP A 104 -9.75 -39.31 0.74
CA ASP A 104 -10.45 -38.42 1.68
C ASP A 104 -11.98 -38.50 1.51
N SER A 105 -12.52 -39.60 2.02
CA SER A 105 -13.93 -39.78 2.36
C SER A 105 -14.05 -39.69 3.88
N ASP A 106 -14.96 -38.84 4.39
CA ASP A 106 -15.06 -38.55 5.83
C ASP A 106 -15.36 -39.83 6.65
N ASP A 107 -16.20 -40.73 6.11
CA ASP A 107 -16.51 -42.07 6.65
C ASP A 107 -15.27 -42.99 6.73
N ASP A 108 -14.35 -42.88 5.76
CA ASP A 108 -13.18 -43.73 5.66
C ASP A 108 -12.01 -43.18 6.51
N GLN A 109 -11.93 -41.86 6.76
CA GLN A 109 -10.91 -41.27 7.64
C GLN A 109 -11.08 -41.68 9.12
N GLU A 110 -12.29 -41.64 9.68
CA GLU A 110 -12.56 -42.11 11.06
C GLU A 110 -12.21 -43.61 11.21
N LEU A 111 -12.52 -44.41 10.18
CA LEU A 111 -12.18 -45.83 10.09
C LEU A 111 -10.66 -46.06 10.10
N ILE A 112 -9.91 -45.28 9.30
CA ILE A 112 -8.44 -45.35 9.22
C ILE A 112 -7.80 -44.92 10.55
N GLU A 113 -8.33 -43.89 11.22
CA GLU A 113 -7.81 -43.44 12.50
C GLU A 113 -8.07 -44.47 13.62
N ALA A 114 -9.27 -45.07 13.67
CA ALA A 114 -9.59 -46.15 14.60
C ALA A 114 -8.71 -47.41 14.38
N ILE A 115 -8.42 -47.75 13.11
CA ILE A 115 -7.50 -48.86 12.77
C ILE A 115 -6.08 -48.55 13.23
N LYS A 116 -5.58 -47.32 13.02
CA LYS A 116 -4.25 -46.89 13.50
C LYS A 116 -4.11 -46.88 15.03
N GLN A 117 -5.22 -46.80 15.77
CA GLN A 117 -5.25 -46.85 17.23
C GLN A 117 -5.35 -48.28 17.81
N THR A 118 -5.51 -49.33 16.99
CA THR A 118 -5.76 -50.69 17.51
C THR A 118 -4.98 -51.80 16.79
N ASP A 119 -3.95 -52.33 17.46
CA ASP A 119 -3.02 -53.36 16.92
C ASP A 119 -3.65 -54.75 16.64
N THR A 120 -4.97 -54.94 16.83
CA THR A 120 -5.61 -56.25 16.68
C THR A 120 -6.94 -56.19 15.93
N LEU A 121 -7.08 -57.07 14.94
CA LEU A 121 -8.27 -57.19 14.07
C LEU A 121 -9.57 -57.45 14.85
N GLY A 122 -9.50 -58.09 16.02
CA GLY A 122 -10.64 -58.27 16.92
C GLY A 122 -11.17 -56.95 17.50
N ALA A 123 -10.28 -56.05 17.91
CA ALA A 123 -10.64 -54.74 18.45
C ALA A 123 -11.25 -53.84 17.36
N VAL A 124 -10.65 -53.81 16.16
CA VAL A 124 -11.19 -53.09 14.99
C VAL A 124 -12.62 -53.54 14.68
N LEU A 125 -12.86 -54.85 14.58
CA LEU A 125 -14.21 -55.39 14.31
C LEU A 125 -15.21 -55.05 15.41
N GLN A 126 -14.79 -55.07 16.68
CA GLN A 126 -15.64 -54.70 17.82
C GLN A 126 -15.98 -53.20 17.81
N LEU A 127 -15.04 -52.34 17.42
CA LEU A 127 -15.26 -50.89 17.33
C LEU A 127 -16.19 -50.53 16.14
N ILE A 128 -15.98 -51.13 14.97
CA ILE A 128 -16.88 -50.99 13.80
C ILE A 128 -18.30 -51.46 14.14
N LYS A 129 -18.42 -52.59 14.85
CA LYS A 129 -19.69 -53.16 15.32
C LYS A 129 -20.43 -52.19 16.25
N THR A 130 -19.72 -51.51 17.16
CA THR A 130 -20.29 -50.52 18.07
C THR A 130 -20.63 -49.20 17.37
N HIS A 131 -19.76 -48.69 16.49
CA HIS A 131 -19.95 -47.37 15.85
C HIS A 131 -21.11 -47.37 14.86
N TYR A 132 -21.18 -48.38 13.98
CA TYR A 132 -22.24 -48.50 12.97
C TYR A 132 -23.42 -49.38 13.44
N ASN A 133 -23.42 -49.86 14.68
CA ASN A 133 -24.45 -50.73 15.29
C ASN A 133 -24.81 -51.98 14.43
N LEU A 134 -23.78 -52.67 13.94
CA LEU A 134 -23.90 -53.77 12.97
C LEU A 134 -23.86 -55.17 13.62
N SER A 135 -24.26 -56.20 12.86
CA SER A 135 -23.91 -57.58 13.20
C SER A 135 -22.44 -57.87 12.88
N GLU A 136 -21.86 -58.90 13.50
CA GLU A 136 -20.44 -59.22 13.34
C GLU A 136 -20.09 -59.69 11.91
N GLU A 137 -21.02 -60.37 11.23
CA GLU A 137 -20.85 -60.74 9.82
C GLU A 137 -20.89 -59.52 8.89
N LEU A 138 -21.77 -58.55 9.17
CA LEU A 138 -21.85 -57.31 8.41
C LEU A 138 -20.64 -56.40 8.66
N ALA A 139 -20.11 -56.35 9.88
CA ALA A 139 -18.86 -55.65 10.18
C ALA A 139 -17.67 -56.27 9.43
N LYS A 140 -17.57 -57.60 9.40
CA LYS A 140 -16.53 -58.32 8.62
C LYS A 140 -16.66 -58.07 7.11
N ARG A 141 -17.87 -58.03 6.57
CA ARG A 141 -18.11 -57.66 5.15
C ARG A 141 -17.72 -56.20 4.88
N LYS A 142 -18.21 -55.23 5.67
CA LYS A 142 -17.88 -53.80 5.48
C LYS A 142 -16.37 -53.54 5.56
N LEU A 143 -15.63 -54.26 6.39
CA LEU A 143 -14.16 -54.20 6.46
C LEU A 143 -13.48 -54.86 5.25
N ALA A 144 -13.99 -55.99 4.75
CA ALA A 144 -13.50 -56.59 3.50
C ALA A 144 -13.77 -55.68 2.28
N ASP A 145 -14.98 -55.13 2.17
CA ASP A 145 -15.39 -54.16 1.14
C ASP A 145 -14.57 -52.84 1.23
N PHE A 146 -13.99 -52.53 2.39
CA PHE A 146 -13.07 -51.40 2.59
C PHE A 146 -11.65 -51.73 2.11
N ILE A 147 -11.10 -52.88 2.53
CA ILE A 147 -9.77 -53.34 2.06
C ILE A 147 -9.77 -53.53 0.54
N GLN A 148 -10.81 -54.15 -0.02
CA GLN A 148 -10.93 -54.34 -1.47
C GLN A 148 -11.06 -53.02 -2.24
N ARG A 149 -11.69 -51.99 -1.65
CA ARG A 149 -11.69 -50.63 -2.21
C ARG A 149 -10.29 -50.03 -2.20
N MET A 150 -9.57 -50.11 -1.08
CA MET A 150 -8.19 -49.64 -0.96
C MET A 150 -7.28 -50.31 -2.01
N GLU A 151 -7.33 -51.64 -2.16
CA GLU A 151 -6.56 -52.39 -3.17
C GLU A 151 -6.96 -52.03 -4.61
N SER A 152 -8.22 -51.67 -4.86
CA SER A 152 -8.67 -51.21 -6.19
C SER A 152 -8.29 -49.77 -6.53
N SER A 153 -7.81 -48.99 -5.57
CA SER A 153 -7.67 -47.52 -5.71
C SER A 153 -6.39 -47.04 -6.41
N GLU A 154 -5.56 -47.94 -6.97
CA GLU A 154 -4.37 -47.56 -7.76
C GLU A 154 -4.71 -46.73 -9.01
N THR A 155 -5.95 -46.79 -9.52
CA THR A 155 -6.41 -45.92 -10.61
C THR A 155 -6.78 -44.52 -10.10
N ASN A 156 -5.81 -43.60 -10.10
CA ASN A 156 -5.94 -42.18 -9.74
C ASN A 156 -6.93 -41.39 -10.64
N ASN A 157 -8.24 -41.63 -10.45
CA ASN A 157 -9.31 -40.84 -11.07
C ASN A 157 -9.57 -39.56 -10.26
N ILE A 158 -9.00 -38.44 -10.70
CA ILE A 158 -9.23 -37.12 -10.10
C ILE A 158 -10.72 -36.76 -10.21
N ARG A 159 -11.44 -36.72 -9.08
CA ARG A 159 -12.83 -36.27 -9.02
C ARG A 159 -12.89 -34.81 -8.58
N TYR A 160 -13.74 -34.01 -9.22
CA TYR A 160 -13.95 -32.62 -8.82
C TYR A 160 -15.16 -32.53 -7.88
N LYS A 161 -14.97 -32.03 -6.66
CA LYS A 161 -16.04 -31.72 -5.70
C LYS A 161 -16.27 -30.21 -5.71
N TYR A 162 -17.52 -29.80 -5.82
CA TYR A 162 -17.90 -28.40 -5.71
C TYR A 162 -18.06 -28.01 -4.23
N TYR A 163 -17.37 -26.94 -3.85
CA TYR A 163 -17.45 -26.32 -2.54
C TYR A 163 -18.17 -24.99 -2.67
N PRO A 164 -19.47 -24.90 -2.31
CA PRO A 164 -20.22 -23.64 -2.37
C PRO A 164 -19.64 -22.62 -1.40
N SER A 165 -19.64 -21.34 -1.81
CA SER A 165 -19.28 -20.23 -0.92
C SER A 165 -20.31 -20.07 0.19
N GLU A 166 -19.94 -19.27 1.19
CA GLU A 166 -20.86 -18.90 2.26
C GLU A 166 -22.02 -18.01 1.76
N ILE A 167 -21.82 -17.27 0.66
CA ILE A 167 -22.88 -16.53 -0.03
C ILE A 167 -23.89 -17.50 -0.66
N VAL A 168 -23.42 -18.50 -1.42
CA VAL A 168 -24.28 -19.53 -2.03
C VAL A 168 -25.07 -20.26 -0.95
N ARG A 169 -24.40 -20.70 0.12
CA ARG A 169 -25.01 -21.39 1.26
C ARG A 169 -26.11 -20.54 1.92
N ALA A 170 -25.88 -19.24 2.11
CA ALA A 170 -26.86 -18.34 2.72
C ALA A 170 -28.08 -18.07 1.82
N ILE A 171 -27.88 -18.01 0.50
CA ILE A 171 -28.92 -17.79 -0.52
C ILE A 171 -29.78 -19.04 -0.71
N GLU A 172 -29.16 -20.21 -0.82
CA GLU A 172 -29.82 -21.52 -0.91
C GLU A 172 -30.64 -21.82 0.35
N LYS A 173 -30.06 -21.57 1.53
CA LYS A 173 -30.67 -21.91 2.82
C LYS A 173 -31.44 -20.77 3.48
N GLY A 174 -31.59 -19.61 2.86
CA GLY A 174 -32.35 -18.49 3.45
C GLY A 174 -31.86 -18.12 4.85
N TYR A 175 -30.58 -17.78 4.96
CA TYR A 175 -29.95 -17.24 6.16
C TYR A 175 -29.99 -15.70 6.15
N LEU A 176 -29.53 -15.07 7.23
CA LEU A 176 -29.14 -13.67 7.25
C LEU A 176 -27.64 -13.56 6.91
N LEU A 177 -27.34 -12.98 5.75
CA LEU A 177 -25.98 -12.82 5.20
C LEU A 177 -25.48 -11.38 5.39
N GLU A 178 -24.40 -11.19 6.13
CA GLU A 178 -23.68 -9.91 6.19
C GLU A 178 -22.54 -9.86 5.16
N ILE A 179 -22.66 -9.00 4.14
CA ILE A 179 -21.59 -8.72 3.16
C ILE A 179 -20.84 -7.48 3.62
N GLN A 180 -19.62 -7.68 4.12
CA GLN A 180 -18.80 -6.63 4.72
C GLN A 180 -17.85 -6.02 3.68
N GLU A 181 -17.96 -4.71 3.50
CA GLU A 181 -17.04 -3.85 2.75
C GLU A 181 -16.87 -4.22 1.25
N PRO A 182 -17.95 -4.53 0.49
CA PRO A 182 -17.85 -4.88 -0.94
C PRO A 182 -17.29 -3.74 -1.80
N THR A 183 -17.31 -2.50 -1.32
CA THR A 183 -16.67 -1.32 -1.93
C THR A 183 -15.14 -1.45 -2.08
N VAL A 184 -14.51 -2.41 -1.40
CA VAL A 184 -13.08 -2.72 -1.51
C VAL A 184 -12.75 -3.52 -2.78
N ILE A 185 -13.73 -4.26 -3.35
CA ILE A 185 -13.50 -5.19 -4.47
C ILE A 185 -13.05 -4.45 -5.74
N ARG A 186 -11.93 -4.89 -6.33
CA ARG A 186 -11.38 -4.34 -7.58
C ARG A 186 -12.05 -4.89 -8.83
N ASP A 187 -12.41 -6.18 -8.87
CA ASP A 187 -13.12 -6.72 -10.04
C ASP A 187 -14.60 -6.28 -10.07
N ALA A 188 -14.92 -5.40 -11.01
CA ALA A 188 -16.30 -5.01 -11.28
C ALA A 188 -17.19 -6.20 -11.68
N SER A 189 -16.63 -7.27 -12.24
CA SER A 189 -17.37 -8.46 -12.64
C SER A 189 -17.79 -9.35 -11.45
N VAL A 190 -17.13 -9.21 -10.29
CA VAL A 190 -17.57 -9.77 -8.99
C VAL A 190 -18.66 -8.90 -8.36
N LEU A 191 -18.59 -7.57 -8.48
CA LEU A 191 -19.70 -6.69 -8.07
C LEU A 191 -20.97 -6.91 -8.91
N VAL A 192 -20.83 -7.17 -10.21
CA VAL A 192 -21.95 -7.57 -11.08
C VAL A 192 -22.50 -8.95 -10.72
N ALA A 193 -21.66 -9.90 -10.29
CA ALA A 193 -22.12 -11.18 -9.76
C ALA A 193 -23.00 -11.01 -8.50
N LEU A 194 -22.68 -10.05 -7.63
CA LEU A 194 -23.48 -9.74 -6.45
C LEU A 194 -24.84 -9.09 -6.78
N ASN A 195 -25.00 -8.39 -7.91
CA ASN A 195 -26.31 -7.88 -8.35
C ASN A 195 -27.35 -8.99 -8.49
N SER A 196 -26.99 -10.12 -9.10
CA SER A 196 -27.89 -11.28 -9.28
C SER A 196 -28.22 -11.99 -7.97
N ALA A 197 -27.31 -11.98 -7.00
CA ALA A 197 -27.54 -12.49 -5.65
C ALA A 197 -28.54 -11.61 -4.85
N LEU A 198 -28.62 -10.32 -5.18
CA LEU A 198 -29.44 -9.33 -4.48
C LEU A 198 -30.85 -9.17 -5.04
N GLU A 199 -31.16 -9.69 -6.22
CA GLU A 199 -32.55 -9.68 -6.72
C GLU A 199 -33.46 -10.56 -5.83
N GLN A 200 -34.70 -10.11 -5.54
CA GLN A 200 -35.64 -10.82 -4.66
C GLN A 200 -35.93 -12.24 -5.18
N ASN A 201 -36.16 -12.35 -6.48
CA ASN A 201 -36.35 -13.62 -7.21
C ASN A 201 -35.09 -14.01 -8.01
N GLY A 202 -33.90 -13.63 -7.51
CA GLY A 202 -32.62 -13.82 -8.19
C GLY A 202 -32.29 -15.28 -8.47
N LEU A 203 -31.80 -15.54 -9.68
CA LEU A 203 -31.25 -16.83 -10.11
C LEU A 203 -29.72 -16.74 -10.13
N LEU A 204 -29.08 -17.56 -9.31
CA LEU A 204 -27.64 -17.57 -9.12
C LEU A 204 -27.03 -18.71 -9.95
N ASN A 205 -26.39 -18.35 -11.07
CA ASN A 205 -25.79 -19.31 -12.00
C ASN A 205 -24.44 -19.81 -11.48
N LEU A 206 -24.33 -21.11 -11.22
CA LEU A 206 -23.13 -21.79 -10.74
C LEU A 206 -22.54 -22.71 -11.82
N PRO A 207 -21.25 -23.10 -11.73
CA PRO A 207 -20.67 -24.15 -12.58
C PRO A 207 -21.40 -25.50 -12.47
N THR A 208 -22.15 -25.72 -11.40
CA THR A 208 -22.87 -26.97 -11.06
C THR A 208 -24.38 -26.92 -11.35
N GLY A 209 -24.96 -25.77 -11.69
CA GLY A 209 -26.39 -25.61 -11.88
C GLY A 209 -26.89 -24.19 -11.61
N VAL A 210 -28.16 -24.03 -11.26
CA VAL A 210 -28.76 -22.73 -10.90
C VAL A 210 -29.39 -22.83 -9.52
N VAL A 211 -29.02 -21.93 -8.62
CA VAL A 211 -29.63 -21.79 -7.30
C VAL A 211 -30.63 -20.65 -7.32
N LEU A 212 -31.87 -20.92 -6.95
CA LEU A 212 -32.89 -19.90 -6.70
C LEU A 212 -32.67 -19.30 -5.31
N ARG A 213 -32.80 -17.98 -5.17
CA ARG A 213 -32.79 -17.33 -3.85
C ARG A 213 -33.96 -17.82 -2.98
N HIS A 214 -33.63 -18.34 -1.80
CA HIS A 214 -34.63 -18.74 -0.81
C HIS A 214 -35.40 -17.51 -0.30
N PRO A 215 -36.75 -17.56 -0.17
CA PRO A 215 -37.56 -16.38 0.17
C PRO A 215 -37.26 -15.80 1.55
N ASP A 216 -36.74 -16.60 2.48
CA ASP A 216 -36.28 -16.13 3.81
C ASP A 216 -34.88 -15.49 3.81
N CYS A 217 -34.17 -15.42 2.66
CA CYS A 217 -32.80 -14.89 2.61
C CYS A 217 -32.76 -13.36 2.77
N ILE A 218 -32.20 -12.89 3.87
CA ILE A 218 -31.97 -11.46 4.14
C ILE A 218 -30.48 -11.15 3.92
N VAL A 219 -30.17 -10.19 3.05
CA VAL A 219 -28.80 -9.73 2.80
C VAL A 219 -28.61 -8.36 3.42
N ILE A 220 -27.58 -8.20 4.24
CA ILE A 220 -27.19 -6.93 4.85
C ILE A 220 -25.81 -6.55 4.32
N ILE A 221 -25.72 -5.45 3.57
CA ILE A 221 -24.45 -4.87 3.12
C ILE A 221 -23.98 -3.87 4.17
N THR A 222 -22.72 -3.96 4.60
CA THR A 222 -22.11 -2.96 5.50
C THR A 222 -20.92 -2.28 4.85
N THR A 223 -20.95 -0.95 4.69
CA THR A 223 -19.89 -0.18 4.01
C THR A 223 -19.32 0.95 4.87
N ASN A 224 -18.06 1.32 4.62
CA ASN A 224 -17.38 2.47 5.20
C ASN A 224 -17.36 3.63 4.19
N ARG A 225 -17.70 4.85 4.64
CA ARG A 225 -17.82 6.02 3.75
C ARG A 225 -16.48 6.58 3.27
N ASN A 226 -15.54 6.79 4.20
CA ASN A 226 -14.29 7.54 3.94
C ASN A 226 -13.02 6.66 3.99
N TYR A 227 -13.13 5.37 3.66
CA TYR A 227 -12.01 4.42 3.77
C TYR A 227 -11.12 4.41 2.52
N GLN A 228 -9.80 4.35 2.69
CA GLN A 228 -8.86 4.32 1.55
C GLN A 228 -9.06 3.05 0.71
N GLY A 229 -8.99 3.21 -0.63
CA GLY A 229 -9.21 2.11 -1.58
C GLY A 229 -10.67 1.74 -1.83
N ASN A 230 -11.65 2.30 -1.10
CA ASN A 230 -13.06 2.08 -1.39
C ASN A 230 -13.48 2.81 -2.68
N ARG A 231 -14.00 2.05 -3.65
CA ARG A 231 -14.79 2.61 -4.75
C ARG A 231 -16.21 2.95 -4.24
N PRO A 232 -16.90 3.95 -4.81
CA PRO A 232 -18.30 4.20 -4.48
C PRO A 232 -19.15 2.97 -4.80
N LEU A 233 -20.11 2.65 -3.93
CA LEU A 233 -21.04 1.54 -4.17
C LEU A 233 -21.81 1.81 -5.48
N ASN A 234 -21.72 0.89 -6.43
CA ASN A 234 -22.37 0.96 -7.74
C ASN A 234 -23.87 1.29 -7.59
N GLU A 235 -24.36 2.23 -8.41
CA GLU A 235 -25.77 2.65 -8.44
C GLU A 235 -26.72 1.44 -8.58
N SER A 236 -26.37 0.47 -9.44
CA SER A 236 -27.14 -0.78 -9.59
C SER A 236 -27.20 -1.66 -8.33
N LEU A 237 -26.21 -1.58 -7.43
CA LEU A 237 -26.26 -2.24 -6.12
C LEU A 237 -27.09 -1.41 -5.13
N ARG A 238 -27.02 -0.08 -5.20
CA ARG A 238 -27.77 0.83 -4.32
C ARG A 238 -29.27 0.77 -4.58
N ASP A 239 -29.70 0.74 -5.84
CA ASP A 239 -31.10 0.62 -6.26
C ASP A 239 -31.75 -0.73 -5.87
N ARG A 240 -30.92 -1.77 -5.64
CA ARG A 240 -31.39 -3.08 -5.17
C ARG A 240 -31.62 -3.12 -3.65
N MET A 241 -31.36 -2.06 -2.90
CA MET A 241 -31.58 -2.01 -1.44
C MET A 241 -32.99 -1.48 -1.14
N GLN A 242 -33.86 -2.27 -0.51
CA GLN A 242 -35.19 -1.74 -0.11
C GLN A 242 -35.09 -0.82 1.12
N HIS A 243 -34.08 -1.01 1.97
CA HIS A 243 -33.84 -0.19 3.15
C HIS A 243 -32.37 0.25 3.23
N ALA A 244 -32.12 1.50 3.61
CA ALA A 244 -30.77 2.05 3.79
C ALA A 244 -30.70 2.99 5.01
N GLU A 245 -29.85 2.66 5.99
CA GLU A 245 -29.70 3.40 7.25
C GLU A 245 -28.27 3.99 7.38
N LYS A 246 -28.18 5.25 7.79
CA LYS A 246 -26.90 5.93 8.04
C LYS A 246 -26.42 5.64 9.46
N MET A 247 -25.26 5.00 9.59
CA MET A 247 -24.71 4.56 10.88
C MET A 247 -23.55 5.46 11.36
N ASP A 248 -23.90 6.61 11.93
CA ASP A 248 -22.98 7.56 12.59
C ASP A 248 -22.61 7.15 14.03
N LEU A 249 -21.83 7.98 14.73
CA LEU A 249 -21.71 7.92 16.19
C LEU A 249 -23.06 8.23 16.88
N PRO A 250 -23.46 7.47 17.92
CA PRO A 250 -24.71 7.71 18.65
C PRO A 250 -24.59 8.93 19.60
N THR A 251 -25.70 9.35 20.22
CA THR A 251 -25.69 10.41 21.24
C THR A 251 -24.83 10.04 22.45
N LEU A 252 -24.26 11.05 23.13
CA LEU A 252 -23.35 10.88 24.27
C LEU A 252 -23.94 9.96 25.36
N GLU A 253 -25.22 10.14 25.69
CA GLU A 253 -25.98 9.26 26.61
C GLU A 253 -25.88 7.77 26.22
N VAL A 254 -26.08 7.47 24.94
CA VAL A 254 -26.03 6.10 24.39
C VAL A 254 -24.59 5.61 24.25
N MET A 255 -23.61 6.50 24.05
CA MET A 255 -22.19 6.14 24.16
C MET A 255 -21.87 5.66 25.59
N VAL A 256 -22.27 6.43 26.60
CA VAL A 256 -22.06 6.12 28.03
C VAL A 256 -22.81 4.84 28.43
N GLU A 257 -24.07 4.66 28.04
CA GLU A 257 -24.83 3.43 28.33
C GLU A 257 -24.17 2.18 27.72
N ARG A 258 -23.66 2.29 26.49
CA ARG A 258 -22.93 1.21 25.80
C ARG A 258 -21.56 0.95 26.43
N ALA A 259 -20.89 1.96 26.99
CA ALA A 259 -19.62 1.79 27.71
C ALA A 259 -19.85 1.15 29.08
N LEU A 260 -20.84 1.63 29.85
CA LEU A 260 -21.27 1.06 31.13
C LEU A 260 -21.51 -0.45 30.98
N GLY A 261 -22.31 -0.85 29.98
CA GLY A 261 -22.63 -2.26 29.72
C GLY A 261 -21.48 -3.15 29.24
N LYS A 262 -20.35 -2.58 28.78
CA LYS A 262 -19.19 -3.33 28.27
C LYS A 262 -17.98 -3.33 29.19
N THR A 263 -17.72 -2.21 29.86
CA THR A 263 -16.57 -2.03 30.75
C THR A 263 -16.90 -2.33 32.21
N ASN A 264 -18.18 -2.17 32.61
CA ASN A 264 -18.66 -2.18 33.99
C ASN A 264 -18.02 -1.08 34.88
N ILE A 265 -17.58 0.04 34.30
CA ILE A 265 -17.04 1.19 35.03
C ILE A 265 -18.19 2.00 35.64
N GLN A 266 -18.34 1.99 36.96
CA GLN A 266 -19.44 2.65 37.69
C GLN A 266 -19.24 4.18 37.86
N GLN A 267 -18.77 4.86 36.82
CA GLN A 267 -18.48 6.31 36.83
C GLN A 267 -19.02 6.95 35.54
N PRO A 268 -20.30 7.36 35.51
CA PRO A 268 -20.94 7.86 34.29
C PRO A 268 -20.32 9.19 33.84
N ASP A 269 -19.95 10.08 34.77
CA ASP A 269 -19.42 11.42 34.46
C ASP A 269 -18.05 11.34 33.77
N LEU A 270 -17.20 10.40 34.22
CA LEU A 270 -15.93 10.08 33.56
C LEU A 270 -16.19 9.53 32.15
N LEU A 271 -17.09 8.58 32.00
CA LEU A 271 -17.44 8.00 30.69
C LEU A 271 -18.05 9.05 29.74
N LEU A 272 -18.76 10.05 30.27
CA LEU A 272 -19.34 11.16 29.51
C LEU A 272 -18.24 12.09 28.98
N LYS A 273 -17.29 12.51 29.82
CA LYS A 273 -16.15 13.34 29.39
C LYS A 273 -15.25 12.62 28.38
N LEU A 274 -15.02 11.33 28.57
CA LEU A 274 -14.33 10.49 27.58
C LEU A 274 -15.11 10.38 26.25
N ALA A 275 -16.46 10.50 26.27
CA ALA A 275 -17.28 10.49 25.06
C ALA A 275 -17.29 11.86 24.35
N GLU A 276 -17.31 12.97 25.11
CA GLU A 276 -17.17 14.33 24.58
C GLU A 276 -15.83 14.52 23.86
N ILE A 277 -14.72 14.08 24.46
CA ILE A 277 -13.39 14.13 23.86
C ILE A 277 -13.32 13.30 22.56
N ILE A 278 -13.90 12.10 22.56
CA ILE A 278 -13.97 11.25 21.36
C ILE A 278 -14.81 11.92 20.26
N ARG A 279 -15.93 12.55 20.62
CA ARG A 279 -16.77 13.26 19.67
C ARG A 279 -16.06 14.47 19.07
N LEU A 280 -15.39 15.28 19.90
CA LEU A 280 -14.59 16.42 19.43
C LEU A 280 -13.52 15.97 18.44
N LEU A 281 -12.82 14.86 18.71
CA LEU A 281 -11.83 14.27 17.80
C LEU A 281 -12.45 13.79 16.48
N ASP A 282 -13.67 13.23 16.49
CA ASP A 282 -14.37 12.82 15.26
C ASP A 282 -14.84 14.04 14.43
N ASP A 283 -15.43 15.03 15.09
CA ASP A 283 -15.94 16.26 14.46
C ASP A 283 -14.77 17.11 13.90
N THR A 284 -13.63 17.18 14.60
CA THR A 284 -12.40 17.87 14.12
C THR A 284 -11.66 17.11 13.02
N ALA A 285 -11.62 15.77 13.07
CA ALA A 285 -11.10 14.96 11.97
C ALA A 285 -11.90 15.19 10.67
N LYS A 286 -13.23 15.17 10.77
CA LYS A 286 -14.14 15.44 9.65
C LYS A 286 -14.01 16.86 9.10
N ALA A 287 -13.84 17.86 9.97
CA ALA A 287 -13.65 19.26 9.55
C ALA A 287 -12.36 19.47 8.75
N ASN A 288 -11.27 18.78 9.12
CA ASN A 288 -9.96 18.90 8.46
C ASN A 288 -9.71 17.83 7.37
N ALA A 289 -10.73 17.08 6.97
CA ALA A 289 -10.65 15.97 6.01
C ALA A 289 -9.65 14.84 6.36
N ILE A 290 -9.28 14.73 7.64
CA ILE A 290 -8.45 13.65 8.19
C ILE A 290 -9.18 12.32 7.95
N LYS A 291 -8.45 11.33 7.41
CA LYS A 291 -9.04 10.06 6.94
C LYS A 291 -9.39 9.07 8.07
N GLY A 292 -8.90 9.33 9.27
CA GLY A 292 -9.19 8.58 10.48
C GLY A 292 -10.57 8.88 11.09
N VAL A 293 -11.04 7.99 11.97
CA VAL A 293 -12.35 8.10 12.64
C VAL A 293 -12.19 7.78 14.13
N ALA A 294 -12.72 8.62 15.02
CA ALA A 294 -12.77 8.37 16.46
C ALA A 294 -13.98 7.49 16.84
N GLY A 295 -14.08 6.30 16.22
CA GLY A 295 -15.23 5.42 16.38
C GLY A 295 -15.41 4.86 17.80
N MET A 296 -16.62 4.39 18.12
CA MET A 296 -16.97 3.73 19.41
C MET A 296 -15.96 2.66 19.87
N ARG A 297 -15.28 1.98 18.92
CA ARG A 297 -14.24 1.00 19.20
C ARG A 297 -13.04 1.61 19.96
N SER A 298 -12.59 2.80 19.56
CA SER A 298 -11.47 3.52 20.20
C SER A 298 -11.88 4.00 21.59
N TYR A 299 -13.09 4.56 21.72
CA TYR A 299 -13.70 4.93 23.00
C TYR A 299 -13.77 3.75 23.99
N PHE A 300 -14.27 2.58 23.59
CA PHE A 300 -14.31 1.40 24.47
C PHE A 300 -12.90 0.94 24.91
N TYR A 301 -11.91 0.97 24.02
CA TYR A 301 -10.54 0.60 24.38
C TYR A 301 -9.86 1.61 25.30
N TRP A 302 -10.10 2.91 25.11
CA TRP A 302 -9.56 3.96 25.97
C TRP A 302 -10.24 3.94 27.35
N ALA A 303 -11.57 3.87 27.42
CA ALA A 303 -12.30 3.69 28.68
C ALA A 303 -11.85 2.43 29.45
N ASN A 304 -11.50 1.34 28.76
CA ASN A 304 -11.00 0.13 29.42
C ASN A 304 -9.58 0.29 30.03
N THR A 305 -8.76 1.27 29.61
CA THR A 305 -7.45 1.51 30.24
C THR A 305 -7.58 2.00 31.69
N TRP A 306 -8.62 2.78 31.99
CA TRP A 306 -8.98 3.19 33.36
C TRP A 306 -9.20 1.98 34.28
N LYS A 307 -9.93 0.97 33.79
CA LYS A 307 -10.17 -0.30 34.50
C LYS A 307 -8.88 -1.11 34.71
N GLN A 308 -7.85 -0.86 33.91
CA GLN A 308 -6.52 -1.46 34.03
C GLN A 308 -5.54 -0.63 34.87
N GLY A 309 -5.99 0.49 35.47
CA GLY A 309 -5.18 1.37 36.31
C GLY A 309 -4.16 2.23 35.56
N GLN A 310 -4.23 2.28 34.23
CA GLN A 310 -3.36 3.11 33.39
C GLN A 310 -3.84 4.58 33.40
N ASP A 311 -2.96 5.53 33.12
CA ASP A 311 -3.39 6.92 32.97
C ASP A 311 -4.14 7.13 31.65
N LEU A 312 -5.25 7.86 31.72
CA LEU A 312 -6.10 8.19 30.58
C LEU A 312 -5.45 9.28 29.71
N LEU A 313 -4.67 10.18 30.31
CA LEU A 313 -4.01 11.29 29.62
C LEU A 313 -2.84 10.81 28.76
N GLU A 314 -2.09 9.79 29.22
CA GLU A 314 -1.05 9.15 28.42
C GLU A 314 -1.65 8.20 27.37
N SER A 315 -2.65 7.40 27.76
CA SER A 315 -3.19 6.36 26.88
C SER A 315 -4.09 6.90 25.76
N ILE A 316 -4.56 8.14 25.79
CA ILE A 316 -5.30 8.75 24.67
C ILE A 316 -4.48 8.69 23.36
N TYR A 317 -3.15 8.88 23.44
CA TYR A 317 -2.28 8.91 22.26
C TYR A 317 -2.23 7.56 21.53
N PRO A 318 -1.80 6.44 22.14
CA PRO A 318 -1.76 5.13 21.47
C PRO A 318 -3.13 4.43 21.35
N LYS A 319 -4.17 4.83 22.11
CA LYS A 319 -5.50 4.21 22.01
C LYS A 319 -6.42 4.92 21.02
N VAL A 320 -6.26 6.23 20.84
CA VAL A 320 -7.11 7.10 20.00
C VAL A 320 -6.29 7.82 18.93
N LEU A 321 -5.46 8.82 19.29
CA LEU A 321 -4.87 9.77 18.32
C LEU A 321 -4.05 9.08 17.22
N TYR A 322 -3.11 8.21 17.59
CA TYR A 322 -2.24 7.46 16.66
C TYR A 322 -3.00 6.38 15.83
N LYS A 323 -4.33 6.28 16.00
CA LYS A 323 -5.22 5.47 15.14
C LYS A 323 -6.16 6.31 14.27
N LEU A 324 -6.27 7.62 14.53
CA LEU A 324 -6.85 8.54 13.57
C LEU A 324 -5.82 8.80 12.47
N THR A 325 -4.59 9.13 12.85
CA THR A 325 -3.52 9.42 11.90
C THR A 325 -2.13 9.15 12.47
N THR A 326 -1.18 8.94 11.56
CA THR A 326 0.26 8.84 11.80
C THR A 326 1.01 10.08 11.31
N ASP A 327 0.32 11.01 10.66
CA ASP A 327 0.89 12.27 10.18
C ASP A 327 1.10 13.24 11.35
N GLN A 328 2.26 13.90 11.39
CA GLN A 328 2.60 14.84 12.46
C GLN A 328 1.79 16.14 12.34
N GLU A 329 1.49 16.61 11.13
CA GLU A 329 0.69 17.83 10.95
C GLU A 329 -0.75 17.59 11.43
N GLU A 330 -1.39 16.52 10.96
CA GLU A 330 -2.74 16.14 11.41
C GLU A 330 -2.79 15.87 12.94
N LEU A 331 -1.75 15.28 13.53
CA LEU A 331 -1.65 15.12 14.99
C LEU A 331 -1.50 16.46 15.74
N THR A 332 -0.78 17.45 15.20
CA THR A 332 -0.70 18.78 15.83
C THR A 332 -2.05 19.50 15.80
N ILE A 333 -2.82 19.39 14.71
CA ILE A 333 -4.17 19.96 14.60
C ILE A 333 -5.12 19.32 15.62
N LEU A 334 -5.11 17.98 15.74
CA LEU A 334 -5.95 17.26 16.72
C LEU A 334 -5.57 17.57 18.17
N THR A 335 -4.28 17.77 18.47
CA THR A 335 -3.82 18.10 19.84
C THR A 335 -4.02 19.57 20.21
N GLN A 336 -3.91 20.50 19.26
CA GLN A 336 -4.32 21.90 19.44
C GLN A 336 -5.82 22.00 19.72
N ALA A 337 -6.67 21.37 18.91
CA ALA A 337 -8.11 21.37 19.13
C ALA A 337 -8.53 20.74 20.47
N LEU A 338 -7.80 19.74 20.97
CA LEU A 338 -7.98 19.22 22.32
C LEU A 338 -7.60 20.23 23.41
N ALA A 339 -6.50 20.96 23.25
CA ALA A 339 -6.05 21.98 24.19
C ALA A 339 -7.03 23.17 24.25
N ASP A 340 -7.40 23.72 23.08
CA ASP A 340 -8.35 24.83 22.95
C ASP A 340 -9.74 24.52 23.55
N SER A 341 -10.12 23.24 23.61
CA SER A 341 -11.40 22.81 24.17
C SER A 341 -11.46 22.79 25.71
N GLY A 342 -10.31 22.83 26.40
CA GLY A 342 -10.23 22.65 27.86
C GLY A 342 -10.60 21.25 28.39
N LEU A 343 -11.15 20.35 27.57
CA LEU A 343 -11.67 19.04 28.03
C LEU A 343 -10.61 18.15 28.68
N LEU A 344 -9.34 18.29 28.31
CA LEU A 344 -8.24 17.58 28.95
C LEU A 344 -7.96 18.09 30.38
N GLU A 345 -8.19 19.37 30.65
CA GLU A 345 -8.06 19.95 31.98
C GLU A 345 -9.23 19.53 32.86
N GLU A 346 -10.47 19.59 32.35
CA GLU A 346 -11.66 19.07 33.05
C GLU A 346 -11.52 17.58 33.38
N LEU A 347 -11.01 16.76 32.44
CA LEU A 347 -10.72 15.36 32.66
C LEU A 347 -9.66 15.17 33.77
N ARG A 348 -8.62 16.01 33.79
CA ARG A 348 -7.57 16.00 34.82
C ARG A 348 -8.11 16.41 36.20
N GLU A 349 -9.02 17.38 36.27
CA GLU A 349 -9.70 17.76 37.51
C GLU A 349 -10.61 16.65 38.03
N LEU A 350 -11.42 16.03 37.16
CA LEU A 350 -12.26 14.89 37.53
C LEU A 350 -11.43 13.69 37.99
N LEU A 351 -10.31 13.38 37.33
CA LEU A 351 -9.37 12.34 37.76
C LEU A 351 -8.71 12.68 39.10
N ARG A 352 -8.49 13.97 39.41
CA ARG A 352 -8.03 14.43 40.72
C ARG A 352 -9.11 14.25 41.79
N VAL A 353 -10.36 14.64 41.53
CA VAL A 353 -11.49 14.43 42.45
C VAL A 353 -11.75 12.95 42.69
N ILE A 354 -11.64 12.11 41.66
CA ILE A 354 -11.80 10.65 41.77
C ILE A 354 -10.65 10.00 42.57
N LYS A 355 -9.39 10.43 42.38
CA LYS A 355 -8.23 9.88 43.11
C LYS A 355 -8.06 10.43 44.54
N TRP A 356 -8.54 11.65 44.83
CA TRP A 356 -8.23 12.37 46.08
C TRP A 356 -9.45 12.93 46.85
N GLY A 357 -10.65 12.86 46.30
CA GLY A 357 -11.86 13.48 46.83
C GLY A 357 -12.02 14.96 46.44
N HIS A 358 -13.16 15.56 46.78
CA HIS A 358 -13.32 17.01 46.69
C HIS A 358 -12.37 17.72 47.70
N PRO A 359 -11.80 18.88 47.36
CA PRO A 359 -10.86 19.61 48.22
C PRO A 359 -11.52 20.33 49.42
N SER A 360 -12.61 19.77 49.96
CA SER A 360 -13.39 20.31 51.07
C SER A 360 -13.34 19.46 52.35
N ASP A 361 -13.08 18.14 52.25
CA ASP A 361 -12.97 17.30 53.44
C ASP A 361 -11.58 17.44 54.07
N GLN A 362 -11.55 18.14 55.20
CA GLN A 362 -10.34 18.47 55.94
C GLN A 362 -9.62 17.21 56.43
N LYS A 363 -8.50 16.85 55.78
CA LYS A 363 -7.50 15.97 56.41
C LYS A 363 -7.01 16.65 57.68
N LYS A 364 -7.53 16.20 58.84
CA LYS A 364 -7.06 16.61 60.16
C LYS A 364 -5.53 16.53 60.18
N LYS A 365 -4.86 17.66 60.44
CA LYS A 365 -3.41 17.68 60.68
C LYS A 365 -3.14 16.72 61.84
N VAL A 366 -2.48 15.61 61.57
CA VAL A 366 -1.90 14.75 62.62
C VAL A 366 -0.73 15.54 63.20
N GLN A 367 -0.99 16.31 64.25
CA GLN A 367 0.08 16.91 65.03
C GLN A 367 0.92 15.77 65.61
N GLY A 368 2.21 15.73 65.23
CA GLY A 368 3.18 14.89 65.91
C GLY A 368 3.19 15.24 67.39
N ARG A 369 3.21 14.22 68.25
CA ARG A 369 3.23 14.42 69.70
C ARG A 369 4.55 15.08 70.08
N LEU A 370 4.48 16.32 70.57
CA LEU A 370 5.63 17.00 71.17
C LEU A 370 6.20 16.15 72.31
N LEU A 371 7.51 15.94 72.26
CA LEU A 371 8.28 15.31 73.34
C LEU A 371 8.39 16.29 74.51
N SER A 372 8.34 15.78 75.74
CA SER A 372 8.63 16.58 76.92
C SER A 372 10.13 16.78 77.09
N GLU A 373 10.56 17.92 77.65
CA GLU A 373 11.97 18.35 77.75
C GLU A 373 12.88 17.27 78.36
N ALA A 374 12.40 16.55 79.38
CA ALA A 374 13.11 15.44 80.01
C ALA A 374 13.47 14.30 79.01
N GLN A 375 12.62 14.03 78.02
CA GLN A 375 12.87 13.01 76.98
C GLN A 375 13.76 13.51 75.83
N ALA A 376 13.95 14.83 75.70
CA ALA A 376 14.93 15.41 74.78
C ALA A 376 16.33 15.42 75.42
N GLN A 377 16.42 15.73 76.72
CA GLN A 377 17.66 15.69 77.50
C GLN A 377 18.22 14.27 77.62
N GLU A 378 17.39 13.26 77.84
CA GLU A 378 17.80 11.83 77.85
C GLU A 378 18.32 11.33 76.47
N ARG A 379 18.25 12.17 75.43
CA ARG A 379 18.65 11.85 74.04
C ARG A 379 19.62 12.85 73.41
N ASN A 380 20.14 13.83 74.18
CA ASN A 380 21.06 14.88 73.74
C ASN A 380 20.62 15.59 72.44
N ILE A 381 19.43 16.22 72.46
CA ILE A 381 18.92 17.05 71.36
C ILE A 381 18.89 18.52 71.81
N ASP A 382 19.94 19.28 71.45
CA ASP A 382 20.20 20.61 72.04
C ASP A 382 19.48 21.79 71.39
N GLN A 383 18.78 21.61 70.25
CA GLN A 383 18.01 22.69 69.61
C GLN A 383 16.65 22.20 69.07
N VAL A 384 15.62 23.01 69.31
CA VAL A 384 14.31 22.90 68.66
C VAL A 384 14.30 23.83 67.46
N ALA A 385 13.96 23.31 66.28
CA ALA A 385 13.83 24.11 65.05
C ALA A 385 12.37 24.54 64.87
N ASP A 386 12.14 25.84 64.74
CA ASP A 386 10.85 26.43 64.36
C ASP A 386 10.65 26.43 62.83
N GLU A 387 9.38 26.54 62.43
CA GLU A 387 8.87 26.78 61.06
C GLU A 387 9.22 25.76 59.95
N THR A 388 8.43 24.67 59.95
CA THR A 388 7.77 24.08 58.76
C THR A 388 8.44 24.24 57.37
N PHE A 389 9.20 23.23 56.95
CA PHE A 389 9.48 23.01 55.52
C PHE A 389 8.39 22.16 54.86
N SER A 390 7.88 22.63 53.71
CA SER A 390 6.98 21.89 52.82
C SER A 390 7.74 21.45 51.58
N LEU A 391 7.98 20.15 51.43
CA LEU A 391 8.77 19.59 50.32
C LEU A 391 7.89 19.17 49.15
N MET A 392 8.07 19.85 48.01
CA MET A 392 7.90 19.25 46.68
C MET A 392 9.08 19.67 45.78
N GLU A 393 9.67 18.65 45.13
CA GLU A 393 10.47 18.72 43.89
C GLU A 393 11.68 19.68 43.81
N LYS A 394 12.87 19.08 43.88
CA LYS A 394 13.76 18.96 42.72
C LYS A 394 14.95 18.02 42.99
N GLU A 395 14.95 16.86 42.35
CA GLU A 395 16.15 16.02 42.26
C GLU A 395 16.98 16.41 41.04
N LYS A 396 18.18 16.95 41.29
CA LYS A 396 19.33 16.90 40.39
C LYS A 396 20.59 16.85 41.26
N THR A 397 21.20 15.68 41.35
CA THR A 397 22.47 15.47 42.05
C THR A 397 23.62 15.40 41.05
N GLU A 398 24.44 16.45 41.02
CA GLU A 398 25.84 16.34 40.59
C GLU A 398 26.71 16.51 41.84
N THR A 399 27.69 15.62 42.02
CA THR A 399 28.64 15.65 43.14
C THR A 399 30.05 15.60 42.59
N LYS A 400 30.90 16.50 43.06
CA LYS A 400 32.36 16.47 42.88
C LYS A 400 33.04 16.57 44.24
N GLU A 401 34.09 15.75 44.39
CA GLU A 401 35.43 16.00 44.97
C GLU A 401 35.55 17.00 46.16
N GLU A 402 36.44 16.78 47.15
CA GLU A 402 37.80 16.22 47.02
C GLU A 402 38.43 15.80 48.39
N GLY A 403 39.46 14.93 48.35
CA GLY A 403 40.48 14.73 49.41
C GLY A 403 40.11 13.84 50.62
N HIS A 404 41.00 13.09 51.30
CA HIS A 404 42.48 12.88 51.28
C HIS A 404 42.78 11.56 52.10
N GLU A 405 43.90 10.82 52.09
CA GLU A 405 45.22 10.82 51.39
C GLU A 405 45.90 9.42 51.49
N GLU A 406 46.90 9.11 50.64
CA GLU A 406 48.02 8.11 50.80
C GLU A 406 47.67 6.59 51.00
N ASP A 407 48.51 5.58 50.66
CA ASP A 407 49.95 5.50 50.36
C ASP A 407 50.36 4.28 49.47
N PHE A 408 51.60 4.27 48.94
CA PHE A 408 52.46 3.20 48.33
C PHE A 408 51.94 2.02 47.45
N GLY A 409 52.72 1.69 46.40
CA GLY A 409 53.00 0.27 46.02
C GLY A 409 53.23 -0.04 44.52
N GLU A 410 54.44 -0.43 44.11
CA GLU A 410 54.80 -0.75 42.72
C GLU A 410 54.53 -2.22 42.25
N THR A 411 54.73 -2.46 40.95
CA THR A 411 55.10 -3.71 40.24
C THR A 411 54.05 -4.79 39.89
N LEU A 412 53.84 -4.95 38.58
CA LEU A 412 54.02 -6.17 37.76
C LEU A 412 53.78 -7.56 38.39
N GLU A 413 52.84 -8.34 37.83
CA GLU A 413 53.18 -9.45 36.92
C GLU A 413 51.96 -10.02 36.16
N ASN A 414 52.20 -10.76 35.08
CA ASN A 414 51.17 -11.40 34.25
C ASN A 414 50.72 -12.76 34.81
N LYS A 415 49.47 -13.16 34.49
CA LYS A 415 49.22 -14.54 34.05
C LYS A 415 47.99 -14.67 33.16
N GLU A 416 48.20 -15.36 32.05
CA GLU A 416 47.20 -15.70 31.05
C GLU A 416 46.43 -16.96 31.49
N THR A 417 45.14 -17.02 31.16
CA THR A 417 44.54 -18.11 30.36
C THR A 417 43.13 -17.70 29.93
N ASP A 418 42.90 -17.48 28.64
CA ASP A 418 42.13 -18.49 27.88
C ASP A 418 42.27 -18.30 26.35
N ALA A 419 41.97 -19.36 25.62
CA ALA A 419 42.53 -19.59 24.28
C ALA A 419 41.63 -19.20 23.10
N HIS A 420 42.27 -18.65 22.06
CA HIS A 420 41.90 -18.60 20.63
C HIS A 420 40.56 -17.89 20.24
N SER A 421 40.50 -16.79 19.44
CA SER A 421 41.19 -16.40 18.19
C SER A 421 40.82 -17.30 16.99
N PHE A 422 40.40 -16.87 15.80
CA PHE A 422 40.46 -15.61 15.01
C PHE A 422 39.37 -15.67 13.89
N PRO A 423 39.25 -14.69 12.95
CA PRO A 423 39.03 -13.25 13.15
C PRO A 423 37.90 -12.68 12.26
N LEU A 424 37.48 -11.44 12.55
CA LEU A 424 37.19 -10.45 11.50
C LEU A 424 38.12 -9.25 11.76
N GLU A 425 39.02 -8.97 10.83
CA GLU A 425 39.78 -7.73 10.74
C GLU A 425 39.07 -6.83 9.70
N GLU A 426 38.77 -5.55 9.96
CA GLU A 426 39.71 -4.42 10.10
C GLU A 426 40.42 -4.05 8.78
N THR A 427 40.74 -2.79 8.45
CA THR A 427 40.64 -1.48 9.13
C THR A 427 40.34 -0.40 8.04
N HIS A 428 40.34 0.94 8.19
CA HIS A 428 40.98 1.83 9.18
C HIS A 428 40.24 3.16 9.34
N SER A 429 40.35 3.77 10.52
CA SER A 429 39.86 5.12 10.84
C SER A 429 40.99 6.15 10.97
N GLN A 430 40.64 7.44 10.80
CA GLN A 430 41.27 8.66 11.36
C GLN A 430 40.31 9.84 11.06
N ASN A 431 39.77 10.55 12.07
CA ASN A 431 40.30 11.77 12.74
C ASN A 431 40.23 13.02 11.81
N VAL A 432 39.96 14.27 12.23
CA VAL A 432 40.31 15.02 13.46
C VAL A 432 39.30 16.17 13.74
N GLU A 433 39.06 16.51 15.01
CA GLU A 433 38.51 17.78 15.57
C GLU A 433 37.11 18.31 15.18
N GLY A 434 36.52 19.14 16.06
CA GLY A 434 35.23 19.81 15.88
C GLY A 434 35.25 21.28 16.28
N LYS A 435 34.18 22.02 15.92
CA LYS A 435 33.94 23.43 16.31
C LYS A 435 32.46 23.68 16.63
N SER A 436 32.20 24.81 17.29
CA SER A 436 30.93 25.20 17.91
C SER A 436 29.76 25.42 16.92
N PRO A 437 28.50 25.31 17.36
CA PRO A 437 27.33 25.36 16.48
C PRO A 437 26.70 26.77 16.33
N GLU A 438 26.82 27.39 15.16
CA GLU A 438 26.03 28.58 14.75
C GLU A 438 25.67 28.57 13.25
N SER A 439 24.79 27.66 12.81
CA SER A 439 24.06 27.77 11.53
C SER A 439 22.97 26.69 11.35
N GLN A 440 21.94 26.65 12.20
CA GLN A 440 20.78 25.79 11.96
C GLN A 440 19.83 26.42 10.94
N GLN A 441 19.94 26.02 9.67
CA GLN A 441 18.83 26.08 8.70
C GLN A 441 19.11 25.13 7.52
N GLN A 442 18.05 24.44 7.07
CA GLN A 442 18.05 23.42 6.00
C GLN A 442 18.80 22.11 6.35
N SER A 443 18.03 21.12 6.79
CA SER A 443 18.44 19.71 6.86
C SER A 443 17.23 18.81 6.58
N GLU A 444 16.94 18.59 5.30
CA GLU A 444 16.01 17.57 4.80
C GLU A 444 16.79 16.65 3.85
N ASP A 445 16.70 15.34 4.05
CA ASP A 445 17.11 14.23 3.17
C ASP A 445 18.37 14.42 2.30
N ASP A 446 19.56 14.28 2.90
CA ASP A 446 20.84 14.22 2.17
C ASP A 446 21.78 13.14 2.79
N SER A 447 21.33 11.87 2.79
CA SER A 447 22.08 10.72 3.35
C SER A 447 22.54 9.66 2.33
N ASP A 448 22.06 9.72 1.09
CA ASP A 448 22.38 8.78 0.00
C ASP A 448 23.04 9.47 -1.23
N THR A 449 23.49 10.71 -1.11
CA THR A 449 24.11 11.47 -2.21
C THR A 449 25.63 11.22 -2.32
N MET A 450 26.05 10.55 -3.40
CA MET A 450 27.47 10.36 -3.73
C MET A 450 28.25 11.69 -3.79
N SER A 451 29.53 11.68 -3.42
CA SER A 451 30.32 12.92 -3.52
C SER A 451 30.54 13.34 -4.99
N ALA A 452 30.67 14.64 -5.23
CA ALA A 452 30.95 15.17 -6.57
C ALA A 452 32.24 14.60 -7.18
N SER A 453 33.22 14.26 -6.33
CA SER A 453 34.46 13.56 -6.69
C SER A 453 34.22 12.13 -7.20
N ASP A 454 33.33 11.38 -6.57
CA ASP A 454 33.03 9.99 -6.92
C ASP A 454 32.22 9.92 -8.23
N MET A 455 31.25 10.83 -8.39
CA MET A 455 30.54 11.01 -9.67
C MET A 455 31.50 11.41 -10.80
N GLU A 456 32.49 12.25 -10.53
CA GLU A 456 33.55 12.55 -11.49
C GLU A 456 34.41 11.34 -11.84
N ALA A 457 34.58 10.35 -10.96
CA ALA A 457 35.26 9.09 -11.27
C ALA A 457 34.35 8.16 -12.11
N TYR A 458 33.11 7.96 -11.68
CA TYR A 458 32.08 7.17 -12.34
C TYR A 458 31.84 7.61 -13.79
N ASP A 459 31.71 8.93 -14.03
CA ASP A 459 31.57 9.51 -15.38
C ASP A 459 32.77 9.21 -16.30
N LYS A 460 33.99 9.07 -15.74
CA LYS A 460 35.20 8.69 -16.50
C LYS A 460 35.24 7.21 -16.84
N GLU A 461 34.67 6.35 -15.99
CA GLU A 461 34.61 4.91 -16.21
C GLU A 461 33.54 4.57 -17.26
N ILE A 462 32.30 5.04 -17.08
CA ILE A 462 31.23 4.83 -18.07
C ILE A 462 31.64 5.42 -19.43
N LYS A 463 32.32 6.57 -19.49
CA LYS A 463 32.85 7.09 -20.77
C LYS A 463 33.75 6.07 -21.49
N ARG A 464 34.54 5.26 -20.78
CA ARG A 464 35.36 4.20 -21.42
C ARG A 464 34.49 3.08 -21.97
N GLU A 465 33.37 2.76 -21.32
CA GLU A 465 32.47 1.68 -21.72
C GLU A 465 31.60 2.08 -22.92
N LEU A 466 30.98 3.26 -22.87
CA LEU A 466 30.21 3.82 -23.98
C LEU A 466 31.01 3.91 -25.28
N ASN A 467 32.31 4.23 -25.19
CA ASN A 467 33.21 4.25 -26.35
C ASN A 467 33.63 2.84 -26.83
N LYS A 468 33.50 1.78 -26.02
CA LYS A 468 33.59 0.39 -26.49
C LYS A 468 32.28 -0.04 -27.17
N GLU A 469 31.14 0.20 -26.50
CA GLU A 469 29.81 -0.15 -26.99
C GLU A 469 29.50 0.48 -28.35
N ALA A 470 29.71 1.79 -28.50
CA ALA A 470 29.44 2.47 -29.76
C ALA A 470 30.28 1.90 -30.91
N ARG A 471 31.57 1.61 -30.66
CA ARG A 471 32.45 0.94 -31.65
C ARG A 471 32.04 -0.49 -31.97
N GLN A 472 31.28 -1.16 -31.10
CA GLN A 472 30.68 -2.47 -31.39
C GLN A 472 29.37 -2.32 -32.17
N ALA A 473 28.53 -1.32 -31.85
CA ALA A 473 27.28 -1.02 -32.51
C ALA A 473 27.45 -0.53 -33.97
N MET A 474 28.56 0.14 -34.30
CA MET A 474 28.81 0.62 -35.67
C MET A 474 29.51 -0.39 -36.60
N LYS A 475 29.88 -1.60 -36.12
CA LYS A 475 30.50 -2.64 -36.99
C LYS A 475 29.54 -3.13 -38.06
N GLY A 476 30.02 -3.28 -39.29
CA GLY A 476 29.20 -3.66 -40.44
C GLY A 476 28.30 -2.53 -40.98
N THR A 477 28.48 -1.29 -40.51
CA THR A 477 27.68 -0.13 -40.95
C THR A 477 28.52 0.84 -41.79
N MET A 478 27.87 1.78 -42.50
CA MET A 478 28.56 2.83 -43.25
C MET A 478 29.46 3.73 -42.37
N HIS A 479 29.25 3.73 -41.06
CA HIS A 479 30.00 4.54 -40.09
C HIS A 479 31.18 3.81 -39.43
N GLU A 480 31.45 2.54 -39.74
CA GLU A 480 32.52 1.75 -39.09
C GLU A 480 33.92 2.40 -39.19
N LYS A 481 34.15 3.17 -40.26
CA LYS A 481 35.42 3.88 -40.51
C LYS A 481 35.40 5.35 -40.08
N GLU A 482 34.42 5.76 -39.28
CA GLU A 482 34.21 7.14 -38.88
C GLU A 482 34.44 7.30 -37.38
N GLY A 483 35.20 8.33 -36.99
CA GLY A 483 35.58 8.56 -35.60
C GLY A 483 34.41 9.08 -34.78
N LEU A 484 33.60 8.15 -34.27
CA LEU A 484 32.56 8.40 -33.27
C LEU A 484 33.19 8.37 -31.88
N ILE A 485 32.99 9.45 -31.11
CA ILE A 485 33.37 9.52 -29.69
C ILE A 485 32.17 9.91 -28.84
N VAL A 486 31.97 9.20 -27.72
CA VAL A 486 30.98 9.54 -26.70
C VAL A 486 31.66 10.35 -25.59
N HIS A 487 31.07 11.47 -25.22
CA HIS A 487 31.52 12.39 -24.19
C HIS A 487 30.47 12.43 -23.06
N ARG A 488 30.89 12.47 -21.80
CA ARG A 488 30.07 13.02 -20.71
C ARG A 488 30.57 14.44 -20.41
N PRO A 489 29.69 15.44 -20.30
CA PRO A 489 30.07 16.79 -19.87
C PRO A 489 30.36 16.83 -18.37
N LYS A 490 31.20 17.78 -17.94
CA LYS A 490 31.37 18.14 -16.52
C LYS A 490 30.18 18.97 -16.04
N PHE A 491 29.83 18.84 -14.77
CA PHE A 491 28.81 19.66 -14.09
C PHE A 491 29.46 20.67 -13.14
N ASP A 492 28.73 21.73 -12.81
CA ASP A 492 29.07 22.68 -11.74
C ASP A 492 27.95 22.64 -10.67
N PRO A 493 28.23 22.28 -9.41
CA PRO A 493 27.20 22.16 -8.37
C PRO A 493 26.46 23.47 -8.00
N GLN A 494 26.99 24.64 -8.40
CA GLN A 494 26.45 25.95 -7.97
C GLN A 494 25.71 26.73 -9.07
N ASP A 495 25.44 26.13 -10.23
CA ASP A 495 24.76 26.85 -11.31
C ASP A 495 23.34 27.30 -10.92
N GLN A 496 23.10 28.61 -11.04
CA GLN A 496 21.82 29.23 -10.68
C GLN A 496 20.79 29.14 -11.80
N GLU A 497 21.20 28.97 -13.06
CA GLU A 497 20.31 28.90 -14.23
C GLU A 497 19.38 27.68 -14.12
N ALA A 498 19.95 26.51 -13.80
CA ALA A 498 19.20 25.25 -13.59
C ALA A 498 18.09 25.42 -12.52
N LYS A 499 18.44 26.03 -11.38
CA LYS A 499 17.54 26.23 -10.23
C LYS A 499 16.43 27.25 -10.52
N GLN A 500 16.66 28.22 -11.41
CA GLN A 500 15.62 29.14 -11.88
C GLN A 500 14.67 28.48 -12.88
N LEU A 501 15.19 27.78 -13.89
CA LEU A 501 14.38 27.08 -14.91
C LEU A 501 13.46 26.03 -14.27
N ARG A 502 13.97 25.25 -13.31
CA ARG A 502 13.19 24.25 -12.58
C ARG A 502 12.06 24.87 -11.74
N LYS A 503 12.28 26.04 -11.12
CA LYS A 503 11.24 26.79 -10.39
C LYS A 503 10.14 27.37 -11.29
N GLN A 504 10.44 27.69 -12.55
CA GLN A 504 9.43 28.16 -13.50
C GLN A 504 8.53 27.02 -14.01
N MET A 505 9.09 25.82 -14.18
CA MET A 505 8.36 24.67 -14.76
C MET A 505 7.64 23.80 -13.73
N SER A 506 7.99 23.87 -12.44
CA SER A 506 7.42 22.99 -11.41
C SER A 506 5.88 22.89 -11.36
N PRO A 507 5.07 23.97 -11.40
CA PRO A 507 3.60 23.83 -11.32
C PRO A 507 2.98 23.14 -12.56
N ILE A 508 3.63 23.26 -13.72
CA ILE A 508 3.20 22.59 -14.96
C ILE A 508 3.50 21.10 -14.86
N ILE A 509 4.70 20.75 -14.42
CA ILE A 509 5.10 19.35 -14.18
C ILE A 509 4.23 18.73 -13.08
N GLU A 510 3.86 19.48 -12.05
CA GLU A 510 3.03 19.02 -10.93
C GLU A 510 1.61 18.64 -11.37
N SER A 511 0.94 19.54 -12.10
CA SER A 511 -0.42 19.27 -12.61
C SER A 511 -0.47 18.08 -13.56
N LEU A 512 0.52 17.94 -14.45
CA LEU A 512 0.58 16.81 -15.39
C LEU A 512 1.04 15.50 -14.74
N SER A 513 2.04 15.54 -13.84
CA SER A 513 2.49 14.33 -13.13
C SER A 513 1.41 13.76 -12.22
N ARG A 514 0.61 14.60 -11.55
CA ARG A 514 -0.55 14.13 -10.79
C ARG A 514 -1.58 13.43 -11.68
N GLN A 515 -2.02 14.06 -12.76
CA GLN A 515 -2.98 13.47 -13.71
C GLN A 515 -2.51 12.13 -14.29
N ILE A 516 -1.21 11.94 -14.48
CA ILE A 516 -0.65 10.72 -15.08
C ILE A 516 -0.37 9.64 -14.03
N ILE A 517 -0.06 9.99 -12.78
CA ILE A 517 -0.05 9.05 -11.65
C ILE A 517 -1.48 8.55 -11.38
N ASP A 518 -2.47 9.46 -11.34
CA ASP A 518 -3.90 9.13 -11.21
C ASP A 518 -4.38 8.18 -12.32
N LEU A 519 -3.79 8.22 -13.53
CA LEU A 519 -4.05 7.26 -14.61
C LEU A 519 -3.31 5.93 -14.43
N LEU A 520 -2.01 5.96 -14.13
CA LEU A 520 -1.17 4.76 -13.98
C LEU A 520 -1.54 3.90 -12.75
N GLU A 521 -2.12 4.49 -11.71
CA GLU A 521 -2.70 3.75 -10.58
C GLU A 521 -4.00 3.00 -10.96
N ASN A 522 -4.64 3.38 -12.06
CA ASN A 522 -5.84 2.74 -12.60
C ASN A 522 -5.57 1.76 -13.76
N ASP A 523 -4.33 1.69 -14.28
CA ASP A 523 -4.03 0.91 -15.48
C ASP A 523 -3.68 -0.56 -15.17
N GLU A 524 -4.29 -1.49 -15.92
CA GLU A 524 -4.20 -2.92 -15.60
C GLU A 524 -2.98 -3.58 -16.23
N SER A 525 -1.90 -3.70 -15.45
CA SER A 525 -0.73 -4.52 -15.81
C SER A 525 -1.13 -5.98 -16.12
N THR A 526 -1.18 -6.35 -17.40
CA THR A 526 -1.55 -7.71 -17.86
C THR A 526 -0.36 -8.68 -17.87
N THR A 527 0.84 -8.22 -17.54
CA THR A 527 2.11 -8.95 -17.68
C THR A 527 2.42 -9.81 -16.44
N TYR A 528 2.67 -11.10 -16.65
CA TYR A 528 3.05 -12.06 -15.61
C TYR A 528 4.49 -12.54 -15.81
N GLN A 529 5.35 -12.44 -14.79
CA GLN A 529 6.62 -13.16 -14.76
C GLN A 529 6.37 -14.66 -14.57
N LYS A 530 6.73 -15.44 -15.60
CA LYS A 530 6.56 -16.89 -15.62
C LYS A 530 7.74 -17.63 -14.99
N GLY A 531 7.47 -18.75 -14.33
CA GLY A 531 8.53 -19.62 -13.81
C GLY A 531 9.09 -19.15 -12.46
N LYS A 532 8.20 -18.92 -11.50
CA LYS A 532 8.49 -18.72 -10.07
C LYS A 532 8.06 -19.96 -9.28
N TYR A 533 8.66 -20.15 -8.10
CA TYR A 533 8.24 -21.17 -7.13
C TYR A 533 6.91 -20.82 -6.43
N GLU A 534 6.50 -19.55 -6.50
CA GLU A 534 5.28 -18.98 -5.94
C GLU A 534 4.71 -17.91 -6.89
N GLY A 535 3.38 -17.78 -6.96
CA GLY A 535 2.74 -16.82 -7.86
C GLY A 535 1.22 -17.00 -7.91
N GLN A 536 0.53 -15.99 -8.42
CA GLN A 536 -0.93 -15.89 -8.41
C GLN A 536 -1.60 -16.85 -9.41
N ARG A 537 -0.91 -17.20 -10.51
CA ARG A 537 -1.43 -18.09 -11.55
C ARG A 537 -0.60 -19.35 -11.63
N PHE A 538 -1.21 -20.51 -11.39
CA PHE A 538 -0.58 -21.80 -11.64
C PHE A 538 -0.44 -22.06 -13.15
N ASN A 539 0.74 -22.49 -13.60
CA ASN A 539 1.06 -22.70 -15.01
C ASN A 539 1.41 -24.16 -15.29
N ALA A 540 0.37 -24.95 -15.55
CA ALA A 540 0.46 -26.40 -15.72
C ALA A 540 1.42 -26.88 -16.83
N SER A 541 1.83 -26.00 -17.76
CA SER A 541 2.79 -26.35 -18.82
C SER A 541 4.20 -26.68 -18.31
N ARG A 542 4.57 -26.23 -17.10
CA ARG A 542 5.89 -26.50 -16.49
C ARG A 542 5.97 -27.80 -15.70
N ILE A 543 4.85 -28.34 -15.23
CA ILE A 543 4.80 -29.56 -14.40
C ILE A 543 5.48 -30.73 -15.14
N ALA A 544 5.23 -30.84 -16.45
CA ALA A 544 5.78 -31.89 -17.31
C ALA A 544 7.32 -31.91 -17.40
N TYR A 545 7.99 -30.84 -16.97
CA TYR A 545 9.46 -30.73 -16.96
C TYR A 545 10.09 -30.94 -15.57
N ASN A 546 9.29 -31.22 -14.53
CA ASN A 546 9.72 -31.34 -13.13
C ASN A 546 10.47 -30.11 -12.55
N ASP A 547 10.44 -28.97 -13.25
CA ASP A 547 10.86 -27.68 -12.71
C ASP A 547 9.83 -27.25 -11.66
N LEU A 548 10.25 -27.13 -10.39
CA LEU A 548 9.37 -26.72 -9.28
C LEU A 548 8.82 -25.29 -9.43
N ARG A 549 9.29 -24.54 -10.44
CA ARG A 549 8.84 -23.19 -10.80
C ARG A 549 7.52 -23.19 -11.57
N ASN A 550 6.47 -23.75 -10.98
CA ASN A 550 5.17 -23.96 -11.64
C ASN A 550 4.21 -22.75 -11.59
N PHE A 551 4.63 -21.60 -11.08
CA PHE A 551 3.77 -20.44 -10.90
C PHE A 551 4.21 -19.23 -11.73
N ASP A 552 3.23 -18.46 -12.17
CA ASP A 552 3.37 -17.17 -12.83
C ASP A 552 2.90 -16.07 -11.84
N LYS A 553 3.73 -15.07 -11.58
CA LYS A 553 3.44 -13.95 -10.66
C LYS A 553 3.10 -12.70 -11.48
N LYS A 554 1.98 -12.03 -11.20
CA LYS A 554 1.61 -10.77 -11.86
C LYS A 554 2.61 -9.69 -11.42
N ASN A 555 3.15 -8.93 -12.37
CA ASN A 555 4.07 -7.83 -12.03
C ASN A 555 3.22 -6.61 -11.64
N PRO A 556 3.43 -5.98 -10.47
CA PRO A 556 2.78 -4.72 -10.15
C PRO A 556 3.27 -3.62 -11.11
N PRO A 557 2.44 -2.59 -11.44
CA PRO A 557 2.77 -1.57 -12.44
C PRO A 557 4.10 -0.83 -12.22
N HIS A 558 4.56 -0.75 -10.96
CA HIS A 558 5.80 -0.06 -10.59
C HIS A 558 7.08 -0.91 -10.73
N GLU A 559 6.98 -2.23 -10.95
CA GLU A 559 8.15 -3.14 -11.01
C GLU A 559 8.61 -3.42 -12.45
N GLN A 560 7.78 -3.14 -13.44
CA GLN A 560 8.18 -3.04 -14.85
C GLN A 560 7.51 -1.82 -15.49
N PRO A 561 8.26 -0.78 -15.88
CA PRO A 561 7.69 0.41 -16.51
C PRO A 561 7.11 0.06 -17.89
N SER A 562 5.87 0.49 -18.14
CA SER A 562 5.18 0.25 -19.43
C SER A 562 5.94 0.88 -20.61
N LEU A 563 6.64 1.98 -20.35
CA LEU A 563 7.35 2.80 -21.32
C LEU A 563 8.82 3.01 -20.92
N ALA A 564 9.73 2.86 -21.89
CA ALA A 564 11.10 3.38 -21.81
C ALA A 564 11.28 4.51 -22.84
N VAL A 565 11.90 5.62 -22.44
CA VAL A 565 12.02 6.85 -23.24
C VAL A 565 13.49 7.18 -23.53
N ALA A 566 13.81 7.40 -24.80
CA ALA A 566 15.10 7.90 -25.25
C ALA A 566 14.93 9.26 -25.93
N LEU A 567 15.52 10.32 -25.37
CA LEU A 567 15.49 11.67 -25.93
C LEU A 567 16.81 11.99 -26.65
N ARG A 568 16.72 12.30 -27.95
CA ARG A 568 17.79 12.86 -28.77
C ARG A 568 17.59 14.36 -28.92
N ILE A 569 18.66 15.14 -28.74
CA ILE A 569 18.70 16.58 -28.94
C ILE A 569 19.78 16.92 -29.97
N ASP A 570 19.38 17.52 -31.08
CA ASP A 570 20.30 18.07 -32.07
C ASP A 570 21.11 19.24 -31.48
N GLU A 571 22.44 19.14 -31.42
CA GLU A 571 23.34 20.22 -30.96
C GLU A 571 24.07 20.90 -32.14
N SER A 572 23.46 20.94 -33.34
CA SER A 572 24.00 21.69 -34.49
C SER A 572 23.88 23.21 -34.33
N GLY A 573 24.69 23.95 -35.10
CA GLY A 573 24.69 25.42 -35.11
C GLY A 573 23.39 26.06 -35.59
N SER A 574 22.49 25.29 -36.22
CA SER A 574 21.12 25.68 -36.60
C SER A 574 20.33 26.23 -35.39
N MET A 575 20.43 25.50 -34.28
CA MET A 575 19.61 25.66 -33.07
C MET A 575 19.90 26.96 -32.29
N ILE A 576 20.91 27.74 -32.69
CA ILE A 576 21.23 29.07 -32.14
C ILE A 576 20.10 30.07 -32.40
N ARG A 577 19.32 29.88 -33.46
CA ARG A 577 18.25 30.81 -33.86
C ARG A 577 17.02 30.69 -32.96
N ASP A 578 16.31 31.81 -32.79
CA ASP A 578 14.99 31.92 -32.17
C ASP A 578 14.81 31.23 -30.80
N GLY A 579 15.88 31.10 -30.00
CA GLY A 579 15.84 30.47 -28.68
C GLY A 579 15.64 28.94 -28.69
N ARG A 580 15.81 28.27 -29.84
CA ARG A 580 15.48 26.85 -30.02
C ARG A 580 16.26 25.92 -29.06
N MET A 581 17.53 26.21 -28.79
CA MET A 581 18.31 25.50 -27.75
C MET A 581 17.76 25.69 -26.33
N GLU A 582 17.26 26.87 -25.98
CA GLU A 582 16.74 27.16 -24.64
C GLU A 582 15.43 26.38 -24.40
N ALA A 583 14.58 26.29 -25.42
CA ALA A 583 13.38 25.45 -25.39
C ALA A 583 13.71 23.95 -25.34
N ALA A 584 14.73 23.50 -26.08
CA ALA A 584 15.20 22.11 -26.01
C ALA A 584 15.74 21.77 -24.60
N LYS A 585 16.54 22.66 -23.98
CA LYS A 585 16.97 22.55 -22.57
C LYS A 585 15.79 22.48 -21.61
N GLN A 586 14.85 23.43 -21.70
CA GLN A 586 13.66 23.50 -20.84
C GLN A 586 12.82 22.22 -20.93
N ALA A 587 12.65 21.67 -22.13
CA ALA A 587 11.92 20.42 -22.33
C ALA A 587 12.69 19.18 -21.84
N ALA A 588 14.02 19.14 -21.99
CA ALA A 588 14.85 18.08 -21.43
C ALA A 588 14.77 18.04 -19.90
N ILE A 589 14.85 19.21 -19.24
CA ILE A 589 14.71 19.36 -17.79
C ILE A 589 13.28 18.99 -17.34
N ALA A 590 12.25 19.46 -18.04
CA ALA A 590 10.85 19.13 -17.73
C ALA A 590 10.57 17.63 -17.89
N LEU A 591 11.12 16.98 -18.92
CA LEU A 591 11.02 15.53 -19.12
C LEU A 591 11.80 14.76 -18.03
N ALA A 592 13.01 15.20 -17.67
CA ALA A 592 13.79 14.57 -16.61
C ALA A 592 13.07 14.61 -15.25
N ALA A 593 12.52 15.77 -14.88
CA ALA A 593 11.75 15.95 -13.65
C ALA A 593 10.44 15.13 -13.66
N PHE A 594 9.75 15.06 -14.80
CA PHE A 594 8.56 14.22 -14.98
C PHE A 594 8.90 12.73 -14.86
N ALA A 595 9.92 12.25 -15.57
CA ALA A 595 10.37 10.86 -15.54
C ALA A 595 10.85 10.43 -14.15
N LYS A 596 11.52 11.31 -13.38
CA LYS A 596 11.89 11.05 -11.98
C LYS A 596 10.67 10.83 -11.09
N ARG A 597 9.60 11.63 -11.25
CA ARG A 597 8.34 11.49 -10.48
C ARG A 597 7.59 10.20 -10.83
N VAL A 598 7.51 9.85 -12.13
CA VAL A 598 6.73 8.71 -12.64
C VAL A 598 7.57 7.41 -12.70
N LYS A 599 8.85 7.44 -12.31
CA LYS A 599 9.81 6.32 -12.33
C LYS A 599 10.02 5.69 -13.72
N ILE A 600 10.01 6.53 -14.77
CA ILE A 600 10.19 6.12 -16.17
C ILE A 600 11.70 6.03 -16.48
N PRO A 601 12.21 4.92 -17.06
CA PRO A 601 13.57 4.84 -17.58
C PRO A 601 13.76 5.87 -18.70
N LEU A 602 14.68 6.80 -18.45
CA LEU A 602 15.02 7.88 -19.36
C LEU A 602 16.51 7.84 -19.72
N MET A 603 16.80 7.99 -21.00
CA MET A 603 18.13 8.23 -21.57
C MET A 603 18.10 9.57 -22.34
N ILE A 604 19.11 10.43 -22.19
CA ILE A 604 19.21 11.74 -22.85
C ILE A 604 20.59 11.88 -23.51
N TYR A 605 20.60 11.98 -24.84
CA TYR A 605 21.80 12.25 -25.64
C TYR A 605 21.64 13.55 -26.44
N GLY A 606 22.70 14.35 -26.48
CA GLY A 606 22.89 15.39 -27.50
C GLY A 606 23.87 14.91 -28.59
N ASP A 607 23.75 15.38 -29.84
CA ASP A 607 24.72 15.03 -30.89
C ASP A 607 25.12 16.18 -31.83
N THR A 608 26.38 16.13 -32.29
CA THR A 608 26.94 17.03 -33.30
C THR A 608 28.02 16.32 -34.12
N ALA A 609 28.36 16.85 -35.28
CA ALA A 609 29.33 16.30 -36.22
C ALA A 609 30.45 17.30 -36.58
N ASP A 610 31.54 16.77 -37.13
CA ASP A 610 32.70 17.51 -37.65
C ASP A 610 33.49 18.37 -36.62
N VAL A 611 33.46 17.98 -35.34
CA VAL A 611 34.18 18.69 -34.26
C VAL A 611 35.70 18.70 -34.50
N SER A 612 36.27 17.63 -35.06
CA SER A 612 37.66 17.60 -35.50
C SER A 612 37.88 16.62 -36.65
N VAL A 613 39.03 16.70 -37.34
CA VAL A 613 39.41 15.78 -38.43
C VAL A 613 39.45 14.31 -37.99
N ARG A 614 39.54 14.04 -36.68
CA ARG A 614 39.45 12.69 -36.08
C ARG A 614 38.07 12.39 -35.46
N GLU A 615 37.31 13.40 -35.06
CA GLU A 615 36.00 13.30 -34.41
C GLU A 615 34.91 13.76 -35.37
N LYS A 616 34.49 12.85 -36.25
CA LYS A 616 33.43 13.10 -37.24
C LYS A 616 32.03 13.14 -36.62
N THR A 617 31.84 12.48 -35.48
CA THR A 617 30.57 12.47 -34.75
C THR A 617 30.83 12.42 -33.25
N SER A 618 30.35 13.42 -32.54
CA SER A 618 30.49 13.57 -31.08
C SER A 618 29.11 13.49 -30.45
N ILE A 619 28.91 12.46 -29.62
CA ILE A 619 27.66 12.23 -28.89
C ILE A 619 27.90 12.59 -27.43
N PHE A 620 27.02 13.41 -26.86
CA PHE A 620 27.07 13.87 -25.47
C PHE A 620 26.03 13.10 -24.66
N SER A 621 26.50 12.16 -23.83
CA SER A 621 25.67 11.39 -22.89
C SER A 621 25.41 12.26 -21.66
N TYR A 622 24.17 12.75 -21.52
CA TYR A 622 23.73 13.50 -20.34
C TYR A 622 23.09 12.57 -19.29
N LYS A 623 22.36 11.55 -19.75
CA LYS A 623 21.81 10.47 -18.91
C LYS A 623 21.72 9.14 -19.68
N GLU A 624 22.16 8.05 -19.05
CA GLU A 624 21.91 6.65 -19.40
C GLU A 624 20.73 6.08 -18.60
N PHE A 625 20.14 4.97 -19.04
CA PHE A 625 19.06 4.32 -18.29
C PHE A 625 19.47 3.94 -16.85
N ALA A 626 20.73 3.53 -16.66
CA ALA A 626 21.29 3.14 -15.36
C ALA A 626 21.85 4.30 -14.50
N ASP A 627 21.91 5.55 -15.00
CA ASP A 627 22.29 6.68 -14.15
C ASP A 627 21.14 7.12 -13.23
N ASP A 628 21.48 7.53 -12.01
CA ASP A 628 20.57 8.29 -11.15
C ASP A 628 20.24 9.69 -11.69
N PHE A 629 19.13 10.25 -11.22
CA PHE A 629 18.68 11.61 -11.56
C PHE A 629 19.35 12.67 -10.65
N SER A 630 20.67 12.58 -10.48
CA SER A 630 21.47 13.44 -9.60
C SER A 630 22.46 14.28 -10.43
N TRP A 631 22.54 15.59 -10.14
CA TRP A 631 23.23 16.62 -10.94
C TRP A 631 22.85 16.67 -12.43
N LEU A 632 21.67 16.15 -12.78
CA LEU A 632 21.21 16.07 -14.16
C LEU A 632 20.77 17.44 -14.70
N ASP A 633 20.08 18.25 -13.88
CA ASP A 633 19.64 19.59 -14.29
C ASP A 633 20.85 20.47 -14.65
N GLU A 634 21.90 20.40 -13.83
CA GLU A 634 23.20 21.04 -14.03
C GLU A 634 23.93 20.51 -15.28
N LYS A 635 23.96 19.19 -15.50
CA LYS A 635 24.51 18.60 -16.73
C LYS A 635 23.78 19.10 -17.98
N LEU A 636 22.45 19.19 -17.96
CA LEU A 636 21.63 19.66 -19.10
C LEU A 636 21.85 21.15 -19.42
N VAL A 637 22.09 22.01 -18.43
CA VAL A 637 22.42 23.43 -18.68
C VAL A 637 23.72 23.61 -19.48
N THR A 638 24.65 22.64 -19.44
CA THR A 638 25.90 22.71 -20.22
C THR A 638 25.73 22.51 -21.74
N MET A 639 24.53 22.11 -22.21
CA MET A 639 24.21 21.98 -23.63
C MET A 639 24.52 23.26 -24.41
N LYS A 640 25.32 23.12 -25.48
CA LYS A 640 25.72 24.22 -26.35
C LYS A 640 25.69 23.78 -27.82
N PRO A 641 25.06 24.55 -28.73
CA PRO A 641 25.07 24.27 -30.15
C PRO A 641 26.49 24.45 -30.71
N ARG A 642 26.90 23.57 -31.64
CA ARG A 642 28.25 23.53 -32.21
C ARG A 642 28.21 23.59 -33.74
N GLN A 643 28.48 22.48 -34.43
CA GLN A 643 28.69 22.46 -35.87
C GLN A 643 27.56 21.72 -36.59
N ASN A 644 27.85 20.57 -37.17
CA ASN A 644 26.97 19.78 -38.04
C ASN A 644 26.14 18.75 -37.23
N ASN A 645 25.28 17.97 -37.88
CA ASN A 645 24.50 16.87 -37.27
C ASN A 645 24.63 15.56 -38.08
N ARG A 646 24.53 14.40 -37.41
CA ARG A 646 24.67 13.08 -38.07
C ARG A 646 23.74 12.01 -37.52
N ASP A 647 22.45 12.29 -37.70
CA ASP A 647 21.27 11.56 -37.28
C ASP A 647 21.40 10.02 -37.29
N GLY A 648 21.68 9.39 -38.44
CA GLY A 648 21.60 7.93 -38.56
C GLY A 648 22.52 7.17 -37.60
N ALA A 649 23.72 7.69 -37.34
CA ALA A 649 24.66 7.10 -36.37
C ALA A 649 24.14 7.22 -34.92
N THR A 650 23.66 8.41 -34.54
CA THR A 650 23.11 8.69 -33.21
C THR A 650 21.83 7.86 -32.95
N LEU A 651 20.89 7.87 -33.90
CA LEU A 651 19.63 7.11 -33.83
C LEU A 651 19.88 5.60 -33.71
N ARG A 652 20.83 5.05 -34.49
CA ARG A 652 21.19 3.62 -34.43
C ARG A 652 21.80 3.24 -33.09
N LEU A 653 22.67 4.08 -32.52
CA LEU A 653 23.25 3.86 -31.19
C LEU A 653 22.16 3.81 -30.11
N MET A 654 21.25 4.80 -30.13
CA MET A 654 20.17 4.91 -29.14
C MET A 654 19.13 3.80 -29.28
N ALA A 655 18.77 3.43 -30.51
CA ALA A 655 17.83 2.34 -30.76
C ALA A 655 18.40 0.96 -30.38
N ASN A 656 19.70 0.71 -30.58
CA ASN A 656 20.38 -0.50 -30.11
C ASN A 656 20.44 -0.61 -28.58
N LYS A 657 20.45 0.51 -27.86
CA LYS A 657 20.29 0.52 -26.39
C LYS A 657 18.84 0.27 -25.99
N LEU A 658 17.92 1.07 -26.52
CA LEU A 658 16.49 1.00 -26.22
C LEU A 658 15.88 -0.38 -26.58
N SER A 659 16.40 -1.09 -27.58
CA SER A 659 15.92 -2.44 -27.91
C SER A 659 16.23 -3.48 -26.81
N ARG A 660 17.30 -3.29 -26.02
CA ARG A 660 17.68 -4.17 -24.90
C ARG A 660 16.84 -3.97 -23.64
N GLU A 661 16.14 -2.84 -23.52
CA GLU A 661 15.30 -2.55 -22.35
C GLU A 661 14.13 -3.52 -22.19
N VAL A 662 13.67 -3.68 -20.94
CA VAL A 662 12.62 -4.65 -20.59
C VAL A 662 11.20 -4.07 -20.78
N ALA A 663 11.07 -2.75 -20.94
CA ALA A 663 9.78 -2.06 -21.12
C ALA A 663 8.99 -2.54 -22.36
N THR A 664 7.66 -2.56 -22.23
CA THR A 664 6.73 -3.02 -23.28
C THR A 664 6.64 -2.05 -24.46
N THR A 665 6.60 -0.75 -24.19
CA THR A 665 6.61 0.33 -25.18
C THR A 665 7.98 1.00 -25.16
N LYS A 666 8.56 1.19 -26.35
CA LYS A 666 9.90 1.74 -26.53
C LYS A 666 9.82 2.98 -27.40
N LEU A 667 10.02 4.16 -26.82
CA LEU A 667 9.83 5.45 -27.49
C LEU A 667 11.15 6.21 -27.64
N LEU A 668 11.50 6.55 -28.88
CA LEU A 668 12.62 7.44 -29.19
C LEU A 668 12.09 8.75 -29.77
N VAL A 669 12.33 9.85 -29.03
CA VAL A 669 11.97 11.21 -29.43
C VAL A 669 13.22 11.92 -29.93
N SER A 670 13.17 12.48 -31.14
CA SER A 670 14.25 13.29 -31.72
C SER A 670 13.83 14.75 -31.89
N ILE A 671 14.43 15.64 -31.11
CA ILE A 671 14.30 17.09 -31.27
C ILE A 671 15.35 17.58 -32.28
N SER A 672 14.91 18.23 -33.36
CA SER A 672 15.78 18.86 -34.37
C SER A 672 15.08 20.02 -35.09
N ASP A 673 15.84 20.81 -35.84
CA ASP A 673 15.41 22.03 -36.54
C ASP A 673 15.44 21.87 -38.08
N GLY A 674 16.24 20.94 -38.64
CA GLY A 674 16.39 20.86 -40.09
C GLY A 674 17.11 19.62 -40.63
N GLN A 675 17.54 19.70 -41.90
CA GLN A 675 18.13 18.58 -42.64
C GLN A 675 19.43 18.01 -42.00
N PRO A 676 19.65 16.69 -42.05
CA PRO A 676 20.94 16.07 -41.70
C PRO A 676 22.06 16.49 -42.68
N LYS A 677 23.15 17.06 -42.16
CA LYS A 677 24.29 17.58 -42.90
C LYS A 677 25.59 17.32 -42.13
N ALA A 678 26.47 16.47 -42.66
CA ALA A 678 27.83 16.26 -42.16
C ALA A 678 28.84 15.99 -43.29
N LEU A 679 30.12 16.29 -43.04
CA LEU A 679 31.20 16.16 -44.01
C LEU A 679 31.82 14.75 -44.03
N PRO A 680 32.43 14.33 -45.15
CA PRO A 680 32.49 15.04 -46.44
C PRO A 680 31.24 14.86 -47.32
N ASP A 681 30.39 13.87 -47.02
CA ASP A 681 29.54 13.23 -48.04
C ASP A 681 28.12 12.89 -47.55
N TYR A 682 27.72 13.34 -46.35
CA TYR A 682 26.47 13.00 -45.68
C TYR A 682 25.45 14.14 -45.80
N THR A 683 24.81 14.24 -46.97
CA THR A 683 23.75 15.22 -47.26
C THR A 683 22.67 14.62 -48.18
N GLY A 684 21.47 15.19 -48.15
CA GLY A 684 20.40 14.87 -49.10
C GLY A 684 19.99 13.39 -49.08
N LYS A 685 19.93 12.77 -50.26
CA LYS A 685 19.42 11.39 -50.44
C LYS A 685 20.13 10.35 -49.57
N LYS A 686 21.47 10.37 -49.53
CA LYS A 686 22.28 9.45 -48.70
C LYS A 686 21.85 9.46 -47.23
N ALA A 687 21.58 10.65 -46.69
CA ALA A 687 21.17 10.81 -45.30
C ALA A 687 19.69 10.45 -45.07
N LYS A 688 18.79 10.75 -46.03
CA LYS A 688 17.38 10.28 -45.96
C LYS A 688 17.31 8.74 -46.00
N GLU A 689 18.04 8.10 -46.92
CA GLU A 689 18.12 6.65 -47.09
C GLU A 689 18.70 5.96 -45.85
N ASP A 690 19.77 6.51 -45.27
CA ASP A 690 20.40 6.02 -44.04
C ASP A 690 19.44 6.07 -42.83
N ILE A 691 18.81 7.23 -42.56
CA ILE A 691 17.82 7.36 -41.48
C ILE A 691 16.63 6.42 -41.72
N GLN A 692 16.09 6.35 -42.94
CA GLN A 692 14.97 5.45 -43.26
C GLN A 692 15.34 3.98 -43.10
N SER A 693 16.60 3.58 -43.36
CA SER A 693 17.08 2.22 -43.11
C SER A 693 17.12 1.88 -41.62
N VAL A 694 17.58 2.81 -40.77
CA VAL A 694 17.59 2.67 -39.31
C VAL A 694 16.16 2.62 -38.77
N LEU A 695 15.28 3.52 -39.21
CA LEU A 695 13.86 3.48 -38.86
C LEU A 695 13.24 2.11 -39.19
N ALA A 696 13.40 1.62 -40.42
CA ALA A 696 12.82 0.35 -40.86
C ALA A 696 13.43 -0.91 -40.20
N GLU A 697 14.67 -0.83 -39.69
CA GLU A 697 15.32 -1.91 -38.93
C GLU A 697 14.75 -2.02 -37.51
N TYR A 698 14.58 -0.89 -36.82
CA TYR A 698 14.18 -0.86 -35.40
C TYR A 698 12.66 -0.76 -35.19
N ASP A 699 11.88 -0.31 -36.18
CA ASP A 699 10.41 -0.40 -36.17
C ASP A 699 9.96 -1.87 -36.05
N ARG A 700 10.68 -2.80 -36.70
CA ARG A 700 10.50 -4.25 -36.57
C ARG A 700 10.90 -4.80 -35.20
N GLN A 701 11.66 -4.04 -34.41
CA GLN A 701 12.04 -4.37 -33.02
C GLN A 701 11.10 -3.71 -31.99
N GLY A 702 9.99 -3.10 -32.44
CA GLY A 702 8.99 -2.47 -31.58
C GLY A 702 9.36 -1.07 -31.08
N ILE A 703 10.34 -0.40 -31.70
CA ILE A 703 10.71 0.98 -31.32
C ILE A 703 9.87 1.99 -32.10
N ILE A 704 9.11 2.78 -31.36
CA ILE A 704 8.34 3.93 -31.86
C ILE A 704 9.28 5.12 -31.97
N PHE A 705 9.46 5.65 -33.18
CA PHE A 705 10.25 6.85 -33.45
C PHE A 705 9.34 8.05 -33.69
N ILE A 706 9.65 9.19 -33.06
CA ILE A 706 8.91 10.44 -33.22
C ILE A 706 9.87 11.61 -33.40
N SER A 707 9.63 12.45 -34.41
CA SER A 707 10.40 13.66 -34.66
C SER A 707 9.62 14.90 -34.22
N ALA A 708 10.24 15.70 -33.36
CA ALA A 708 9.75 16.98 -32.88
C ALA A 708 10.55 18.11 -33.58
N ALA A 709 9.91 18.79 -34.53
CA ALA A 709 10.57 19.78 -35.38
C ALA A 709 10.36 21.21 -34.86
N ILE A 710 11.45 21.93 -34.57
CA ILE A 710 11.42 23.32 -34.07
C ILE A 710 11.81 24.34 -35.16
N GLY A 711 11.16 24.30 -36.32
CA GLY A 711 11.60 25.11 -37.46
C GLY A 711 10.62 25.25 -38.63
N GLN A 712 11.13 25.86 -39.72
CA GLN A 712 10.38 26.06 -40.97
C GLN A 712 10.52 24.90 -41.97
N ASP A 713 11.49 24.00 -41.79
CA ASP A 713 11.82 22.87 -42.69
C ASP A 713 10.81 21.69 -42.58
N LYS A 714 9.55 22.02 -42.23
CA LYS A 714 8.45 21.10 -41.87
C LYS A 714 8.09 20.06 -42.92
N LYS A 715 8.41 20.28 -44.19
CA LYS A 715 8.11 19.35 -45.29
C LYS A 715 9.14 18.23 -45.36
N GLU A 716 10.42 18.56 -45.24
CA GLU A 716 11.49 17.60 -45.52
C GLU A 716 11.72 16.61 -44.38
N ILE A 717 11.42 17.02 -43.14
CA ILE A 717 11.39 16.12 -41.97
C ILE A 717 10.19 15.15 -42.06
N LYS A 718 9.04 15.60 -42.59
CA LYS A 718 7.89 14.72 -42.87
C LYS A 718 8.21 13.66 -43.93
N ASP A 719 8.96 14.01 -44.98
CA ASP A 719 9.45 13.01 -45.95
C ASP A 719 10.36 11.93 -45.32
N ILE A 720 11.07 12.26 -44.23
CA ILE A 720 12.05 11.36 -43.60
C ILE A 720 11.37 10.42 -42.61
N TYR A 721 10.54 10.95 -41.71
CA TYR A 721 9.92 10.18 -40.61
C TYR A 721 8.50 9.68 -40.92
N GLY A 722 7.82 10.24 -41.92
CA GLY A 722 6.45 9.88 -42.31
C GLY A 722 5.36 10.63 -41.53
N GLU A 723 4.17 10.76 -42.15
CA GLU A 723 3.10 11.66 -41.70
C GLU A 723 2.62 11.40 -40.26
N ASN A 724 2.58 10.13 -39.83
CA ASN A 724 2.09 9.73 -38.51
C ASN A 724 3.13 9.82 -37.37
N ARG A 725 4.38 10.23 -37.65
CA ARG A 725 5.50 10.23 -36.69
C ARG A 725 6.09 11.63 -36.42
N PHE A 726 5.34 12.68 -36.76
CA PHE A 726 5.77 14.08 -36.72
C PHE A 726 4.95 14.91 -35.74
N LEU A 727 5.62 15.60 -34.82
CA LEU A 727 5.01 16.58 -33.91
C LEU A 727 5.34 18.01 -34.38
N ASP A 728 4.31 18.76 -34.78
CA ASP A 728 4.45 20.14 -35.30
C ASP A 728 4.44 21.17 -34.16
N ILE A 729 5.63 21.51 -33.65
CA ILE A 729 5.76 22.40 -32.49
C ILE A 729 5.93 23.85 -32.95
N SER A 730 4.81 24.40 -33.46
CA SER A 730 4.74 25.80 -33.90
C SER A 730 4.80 26.83 -32.76
N ASN A 731 4.57 26.42 -31.50
CA ASN A 731 4.74 27.27 -30.33
C ASN A 731 5.87 26.73 -29.43
N ILE A 732 7.00 27.43 -29.43
CA ILE A 732 8.22 27.07 -28.72
C ILE A 732 7.96 26.86 -27.20
N ASN A 733 7.06 27.67 -26.62
CA ASN A 733 6.72 27.63 -25.19
C ASN A 733 5.77 26.48 -24.79
N GLU A 734 5.22 25.73 -25.76
CA GLU A 734 4.39 24.55 -25.51
C GLU A 734 5.15 23.23 -25.65
N LEU A 735 6.40 23.26 -26.12
CA LEU A 735 7.20 22.08 -26.46
C LEU A 735 7.29 21.08 -25.30
N SER A 736 7.51 21.56 -24.08
CA SER A 736 7.55 20.73 -22.86
C SER A 736 6.20 20.07 -22.55
N LYS A 737 5.09 20.80 -22.69
CA LYS A 737 3.73 20.29 -22.44
C LYS A 737 3.32 19.24 -23.49
N GLN A 738 3.57 19.53 -24.77
CA GLN A 738 3.22 18.63 -25.87
C GLN A 738 4.03 17.34 -25.83
N LEU A 739 5.30 17.37 -25.41
CA LEU A 739 6.09 16.16 -25.19
C LEU A 739 5.59 15.32 -24.00
N ILE A 740 5.21 15.93 -22.89
CA ILE A 740 4.62 15.21 -21.74
C ILE A 740 3.26 14.59 -22.12
N GLN A 741 2.40 15.33 -22.83
CA GLN A 741 1.11 14.82 -23.35
C GLN A 741 1.27 13.72 -24.41
N LEU A 742 2.35 13.76 -25.20
CA LEU A 742 2.68 12.69 -26.13
C LEU A 742 3.11 11.43 -25.37
N ILE A 743 3.94 11.58 -24.35
CA ILE A 743 4.39 10.48 -23.50
C ILE A 743 3.21 9.86 -22.73
N SER A 744 2.26 10.68 -22.25
CA SER A 744 1.01 10.21 -21.63
C SER A 744 0.01 9.57 -22.58
N ARG A 745 0.37 9.36 -23.85
CA ARG A 745 -0.40 8.57 -24.84
C ARG A 745 0.28 7.23 -25.16
N TYR A 746 1.53 7.03 -24.71
CA TYR A 746 2.33 5.82 -24.94
C TYR A 746 2.78 5.13 -23.64
N LEU A 747 2.53 5.77 -22.48
CA LEU A 747 2.40 5.10 -21.19
C LEU A 747 1.23 4.13 -21.21
#